data_AF-A0A9P8W826-F1
#
_entry.id   AF-A0A9P8W826-F1
#
_cell.length_a   1.000
_cell.length_b   1.000
_cell.length_c   1.000
_cell.angle_alpha   90.00
_cell.angle_beta   90.00
_cell.angle_gamma   90.00
#
_symmetry.space_group_name_H-M   'P 1'
#
loop_
_entity.id
_entity.type
_entity.pdbx_description
1 polymer ?
#
loop_
_entity_poly.entity_id
_entity_poly.type
_entity_poly.pdbx_seq_one_letter_code
_entity_poly.pdbx_strand_id
1 'polypeptide(L)'
;MADAGPSTAPVEMKNTYEYNGNFPITKPICPARRGANRCLREATVACSRCLIIAYCSLECMIGEMEDHPCLEAYSVEALKTKTNEKTSCHEAFWGEHAATDVLNLPENEGRMFEGHLRLLFLGVSSLRHLVYTVTKIPDTARPQLSATLSETDSLHFTRLILIVLLLADETVHPIINAEAAIHLWYSYRMTIKVRDHIEKVAITPLRTLASDVMARFQDGTFQALTLHPLELPCGKFKVFVELNRAKWKLLLDKLPNDHPSPPRYDLAITARVAAALDHPVPNDHPYHRMTPSRQVGVVQWRVNGVLAPYGHPMDDFRMFNPIFLCDPPRGSLDEPLAEWPMELFDYPCGPAQDDVYGKMFYYVRDLFIAFQRRARDLAMTIRIISRGLEELPDWAVATERTQHFDRIEATSAFETFSSFTTIAMLSGLLRHKDENPAATLLACSREMVNTPVVRLLPELKEDLRAEQRLLWTRSGTALDEYAPPLVGTDLSSVEAVRRRLGLIMWRDWDRFSECFLNYPTPFDRLVDHVGTEVDPPAERGLRAAANMLNIVLKDPNTITNRWPNRFVHSHNDRPGRVRFDRWLSWVDTRPERWLEWQRVGSLRMQEWQIFADVGWKHLILGKRWSMERVVGEFWESWDYYLLDGRAAEAEDQEIDKKEVKGADEEKKKKKQKAKMKMKKNAKKK
;
A
#
# COMPACT_ATOMS: atom_id res chain seq x y z
N MET A 1 -20.00 2.15 -29.82
CA MET A 1 -19.33 3.36 -29.31
C MET A 1 -18.40 2.88 -28.22
N ALA A 2 -17.09 2.98 -28.46
CA ALA A 2 -16.06 2.36 -27.65
C ALA A 2 -15.78 3.22 -26.41
N ASP A 3 -15.95 2.64 -25.22
CA ASP A 3 -15.50 3.20 -23.96
C ASP A 3 -13.96 3.20 -23.94
N ALA A 4 -13.38 4.36 -24.16
CA ALA A 4 -12.04 4.66 -23.71
C ALA A 4 -12.10 4.74 -22.19
N GLY A 5 -11.53 3.74 -21.51
CA GLY A 5 -11.26 3.86 -20.07
C GLY A 5 -10.49 5.15 -19.79
N PRO A 6 -10.62 5.74 -18.59
CA PRO A 6 -9.94 6.99 -18.27
C PRO A 6 -8.44 6.78 -18.45
N SER A 7 -7.92 7.33 -19.53
CA SER A 7 -6.51 7.62 -19.69
C SER A 7 -6.18 8.60 -18.57
N THR A 8 -5.70 8.09 -17.44
CA THR A 8 -4.88 8.86 -16.51
C THR A 8 -3.60 9.22 -17.27
N ALA A 9 -3.72 10.22 -18.15
CA ALA A 9 -2.55 10.89 -18.68
C ALA A 9 -1.79 11.38 -17.45
N PRO A 10 -0.51 10.99 -17.27
CA PRO A 10 0.27 11.52 -16.17
C PRO A 10 0.16 13.04 -16.25
N VAL A 11 -0.27 13.66 -15.16
CA VAL A 11 -0.19 15.12 -15.02
C VAL A 11 1.25 15.45 -15.33
N GLU A 12 1.47 16.14 -16.45
CA GLU A 12 2.78 16.58 -16.88
C GLU A 12 3.27 17.53 -15.79
N MET A 13 3.99 17.00 -14.80
CA MET A 13 4.66 17.80 -13.78
C MET A 13 5.82 18.52 -14.45
N LYS A 14 5.50 19.54 -15.24
CA LYS A 14 6.46 20.45 -15.85
C LYS A 14 7.07 21.30 -14.73
N ASN A 15 8.00 20.73 -13.99
CA ASN A 15 8.84 21.45 -13.05
C ASN A 15 10.21 21.70 -13.70
N THR A 16 10.31 22.76 -14.50
CA THR A 16 11.60 23.40 -14.78
C THR A 16 12.01 24.23 -13.56
N TYR A 17 12.43 23.56 -12.48
CA TYR A 17 13.01 24.23 -11.32
C TYR A 17 14.53 24.33 -11.51
N GLU A 18 15.00 25.48 -11.99
CA GLU A 18 16.42 25.79 -11.96
C GLU A 18 16.81 26.27 -10.56
N TYR A 19 17.40 25.36 -9.77
CA TYR A 19 18.02 25.71 -8.50
C TYR A 19 19.51 26.01 -8.71
N ASN A 20 19.89 27.27 -8.52
CA ASN A 20 21.26 27.78 -8.68
C ASN A 20 21.95 28.09 -7.34
N GLY A 21 21.46 27.54 -6.22
CA GLY A 21 22.01 27.80 -4.89
C GLY A 21 23.16 26.86 -4.48
N ASN A 22 23.86 27.20 -3.40
CA ASN A 22 25.05 26.48 -2.92
C ASN A 22 24.74 25.21 -2.10
N PHE A 23 23.48 24.96 -1.73
CA PHE A 23 23.08 23.70 -1.09
C PHE A 23 23.10 22.56 -2.13
N PRO A 24 23.85 21.47 -1.93
CA PRO A 24 23.88 20.38 -2.89
C PRO A 24 22.52 19.69 -2.93
N ILE A 25 21.98 19.56 -4.14
CA ILE A 25 20.75 18.81 -4.42
C ILE A 25 21.09 17.55 -5.21
N THR A 26 20.26 16.53 -5.08
CA THR A 26 20.44 15.26 -5.75
C THR A 26 20.22 15.42 -7.26
N LYS A 27 21.23 15.07 -8.04
CA LYS A 27 21.25 15.13 -9.51
C LYS A 27 21.75 13.81 -10.09
N PRO A 28 21.37 13.47 -11.34
CA PRO A 28 21.92 12.32 -12.05
C PRO A 28 23.37 12.64 -12.45
N ILE A 29 24.31 12.34 -11.57
CA ILE A 29 25.75 12.56 -11.79
C ILE A 29 26.46 11.24 -12.09
N CYS A 30 27.59 11.34 -12.77
CA CYS A 30 28.42 10.20 -13.12
C CYS A 30 29.03 9.57 -11.85
N PRO A 31 28.90 8.25 -11.64
CA PRO A 31 29.45 7.60 -10.46
C PRO A 31 30.98 7.41 -10.52
N ALA A 32 31.58 7.55 -11.71
CA ALA A 32 32.96 7.16 -11.96
C ALA A 32 33.98 7.88 -11.08
N ARG A 33 35.01 7.14 -10.67
CA ARG A 33 36.17 7.62 -9.92
C ARG A 33 37.43 7.58 -10.79
N ARG A 34 38.33 8.51 -10.53
CA ARG A 34 39.70 8.51 -11.06
C ARG A 34 40.64 8.72 -9.88
N GLY A 35 41.11 7.61 -9.30
CA GLY A 35 41.81 7.62 -8.01
C GLY A 35 40.89 8.11 -6.89
N ALA A 36 41.33 9.12 -6.12
CA ALA A 36 40.52 9.69 -5.03
C ALA A 36 39.38 10.62 -5.53
N ASN A 37 39.40 11.06 -6.79
CA ASN A 37 38.48 12.08 -7.30
C ASN A 37 37.24 11.46 -7.96
N ARG A 38 36.06 12.02 -7.66
CA ARG A 38 34.78 11.64 -8.29
C ARG A 38 34.49 12.49 -9.53
N CYS A 39 33.89 11.86 -10.55
CA CYS A 39 33.42 12.54 -11.75
C CYS A 39 32.09 13.26 -11.46
N LEU A 40 32.14 14.54 -11.10
CA LEU A 40 30.93 15.31 -10.75
C LEU A 40 30.10 15.81 -11.96
N ARG A 41 30.37 15.30 -13.16
CA ARG A 41 29.64 15.68 -14.38
C ARG A 41 28.29 14.99 -14.45
N GLU A 42 27.33 15.64 -15.09
CA GLU A 42 26.01 15.09 -15.37
C GLU A 42 26.12 13.77 -16.15
N ALA A 43 25.30 12.79 -15.77
CA ALA A 43 25.23 11.50 -16.42
C ALA A 43 24.31 11.58 -17.64
N THR A 44 24.83 11.16 -18.79
CA THR A 44 24.13 11.22 -20.09
C THR A 44 24.12 9.89 -20.83
N VAL A 45 25.01 8.96 -20.47
CA VAL A 45 25.21 7.66 -21.13
C VAL A 45 24.84 6.54 -20.15
N ALA A 46 23.69 5.90 -20.35
CA ALA A 46 23.28 4.76 -19.54
C ALA A 46 24.04 3.48 -19.92
N CYS A 47 24.27 2.60 -18.95
CA CYS A 47 24.75 1.25 -19.24
C CYS A 47 23.68 0.46 -19.99
N SER A 48 23.96 0.04 -21.22
CA SER A 48 23.00 -0.65 -22.10
C SER A 48 22.57 -2.04 -21.60
N ARG A 49 23.27 -2.61 -20.61
CA ARG A 49 22.96 -3.94 -20.06
C ARG A 49 21.96 -3.89 -18.91
N CYS A 50 22.19 -3.01 -17.93
CA CYS A 50 21.38 -2.96 -16.71
C CYS A 50 20.44 -1.77 -16.64
N LEU A 51 20.73 -0.69 -17.39
CA LEU A 51 19.98 0.57 -17.38
C LEU A 51 19.79 1.19 -15.98
N ILE A 52 20.53 0.76 -14.95
CA ILE A 52 20.41 1.22 -13.56
C ILE A 52 21.42 2.32 -13.21
N ILE A 53 22.51 2.42 -13.98
CA ILE A 53 23.57 3.41 -13.81
C ILE A 53 23.77 4.16 -15.12
N ALA A 54 24.10 5.45 -14.99
CA ALA A 54 24.51 6.29 -16.10
C ALA A 54 25.80 7.04 -15.79
N TYR A 55 26.61 7.26 -16.83
CA TYR A 55 27.91 7.93 -16.80
C TYR A 55 27.88 9.19 -17.65
N CYS A 56 28.85 10.09 -17.44
CA CYS A 56 28.98 11.29 -18.30
C CYS A 56 29.57 10.99 -19.68
N SER A 57 30.21 9.84 -19.86
CA SER A 57 30.89 9.44 -21.09
C SER A 57 31.14 7.94 -21.13
N LEU A 58 31.38 7.39 -22.32
CA LEU A 58 31.76 6.00 -22.52
C LEU A 58 33.09 5.66 -21.84
N GLU A 59 34.04 6.60 -21.81
CA GLU A 59 35.32 6.43 -21.10
C GLU A 59 35.13 6.19 -19.61
N CYS A 60 34.27 6.98 -18.96
CA CYS A 60 33.95 6.79 -17.54
C CYS A 60 33.23 5.47 -17.28
N MET A 61 32.38 5.03 -18.20
CA MET A 61 31.71 3.73 -18.09
C MET A 61 32.71 2.57 -18.21
N ILE A 62 33.60 2.62 -19.20
CA ILE A 62 34.63 1.58 -19.40
C ILE A 62 35.61 1.56 -18.22
N GLY A 63 36.00 2.72 -17.70
CA GLY A 63 36.94 2.81 -16.57
C GLY A 63 36.41 2.22 -15.26
N GLU A 64 35.09 2.12 -15.10
CA GLU A 64 34.41 1.57 -13.90
C GLU A 64 33.81 0.19 -14.16
N MET A 65 34.16 -0.45 -15.28
CA MET A 65 33.51 -1.69 -15.69
C MET A 65 33.77 -2.82 -14.69
N GLU A 66 34.97 -2.87 -14.07
CA GLU A 66 35.35 -3.90 -13.10
C GLU A 66 34.42 -3.94 -11.87
N ASP A 67 34.07 -2.77 -11.31
CA ASP A 67 33.19 -2.64 -10.14
C ASP A 67 31.70 -2.43 -10.54
N HIS A 68 31.35 -2.64 -11.81
CA HIS A 68 30.01 -2.34 -12.31
C HIS A 68 29.00 -3.41 -11.84
N PRO A 69 27.84 -3.01 -11.29
CA PRO A 69 26.80 -3.95 -10.81
C PRO A 69 26.15 -4.84 -11.89
N CYS A 70 26.53 -4.69 -13.16
CA CYS A 70 26.04 -5.53 -14.25
C CYS A 70 26.94 -6.74 -14.51
N LEU A 71 28.18 -6.72 -13.99
CA LEU A 71 29.14 -7.82 -14.09
C LEU A 71 28.98 -8.81 -12.94
N GLU A 72 28.72 -8.29 -11.74
CA GLU A 72 28.14 -9.07 -10.66
C GLU A 72 26.64 -9.14 -10.89
N ALA A 73 26.21 -9.98 -11.83
CA ALA A 73 24.93 -10.65 -11.59
C ALA A 73 25.11 -11.34 -10.25
N TYR A 74 24.74 -10.67 -9.14
CA TYR A 74 24.69 -11.28 -7.83
C TYR A 74 24.12 -12.66 -8.08
N SER A 75 24.88 -13.71 -7.78
CA SER A 75 24.31 -15.03 -7.87
C SER A 75 23.18 -14.99 -6.86
N VAL A 76 21.96 -14.89 -7.37
CA VAL A 76 20.73 -14.93 -6.59
C VAL A 76 20.70 -16.24 -5.79
N GLU A 77 21.54 -17.19 -6.18
CA GLU A 77 21.94 -18.42 -5.47
C GLU A 77 22.69 -18.20 -4.14
N ALA A 78 23.26 -17.03 -3.84
CA ALA A 78 23.88 -16.73 -2.55
C ALA A 78 22.85 -16.37 -1.47
N LEU A 79 21.66 -15.88 -1.86
CA LEU A 79 20.51 -15.67 -0.99
C LEU A 79 19.71 -16.97 -0.76
N LYS A 80 20.37 -18.14 -0.89
CA LYS A 80 19.79 -19.47 -0.70
C LYS A 80 18.93 -19.50 0.56
N THR A 81 17.65 -19.66 0.31
CA THR A 81 16.56 -20.00 1.21
C THR A 81 17.02 -20.75 2.46
N LYS A 82 16.95 -20.10 3.62
CA LYS A 82 16.63 -20.83 4.84
C LYS A 82 15.13 -21.17 4.76
N THR A 83 14.84 -22.42 4.40
CA THR A 83 13.51 -22.99 4.62
C THR A 83 13.24 -23.07 6.12
N ASN A 84 12.02 -22.72 6.50
CA ASN A 84 11.44 -22.77 7.85
C ASN A 84 11.97 -21.73 8.84
N GLU A 85 11.27 -20.61 8.91
CA GLU A 85 10.71 -20.16 10.18
C GLU A 85 9.41 -19.40 9.92
N LYS A 86 8.36 -19.78 10.65
CA LYS A 86 7.05 -19.11 10.66
C LYS A 86 7.27 -17.67 11.07
N THR A 87 7.34 -16.75 10.12
CA THR A 87 7.31 -15.33 10.41
C THR A 87 5.86 -14.96 10.67
N SER A 88 5.59 -14.66 11.95
CA SER A 88 4.34 -14.09 12.40
C SER A 88 4.07 -12.78 11.66
N CYS A 89 2.79 -12.55 11.36
CA CYS A 89 2.16 -11.28 10.95
C CYS A 89 3.12 -10.11 10.70
N HIS A 90 3.24 -9.70 9.43
CA HIS A 90 3.87 -8.45 9.02
C HIS A 90 3.27 -7.27 9.81
N GLU A 91 4.03 -6.68 10.71
CA GLU A 91 3.75 -5.34 11.21
C GLU A 91 4.35 -4.36 10.20
N ALA A 92 3.52 -3.81 9.31
CA ALA A 92 3.96 -2.91 8.27
C ALA A 92 4.48 -1.58 8.86
N PHE A 93 5.73 -1.22 8.54
CA PHE A 93 6.33 0.06 8.92
C PHE A 93 6.06 1.18 7.90
N TRP A 94 5.87 0.79 6.64
CA TRP A 94 5.48 1.70 5.55
C TRP A 94 3.98 1.58 5.30
N GLY A 95 3.39 2.60 4.71
CA GLY A 95 2.03 2.53 4.20
C GLY A 95 1.92 1.46 3.11
N GLU A 96 0.91 0.61 3.23
CA GLU A 96 0.74 -0.56 2.38
C GLU A 96 -0.09 -0.29 1.11
N HIS A 97 -0.63 0.93 1.00
CA HIS A 97 -1.52 1.34 -0.09
C HIS A 97 -1.04 2.64 -0.69
N ALA A 98 -1.21 2.75 -2.00
CA ALA A 98 -0.80 3.92 -2.75
C ALA A 98 -1.54 5.17 -2.29
N ALA A 99 -0.82 6.29 -2.24
CA ALA A 99 -1.40 7.61 -2.07
C ALA A 99 -2.52 7.82 -3.10
N THR A 100 -3.68 8.26 -2.61
CA THR A 100 -4.91 8.42 -3.39
C THR A 100 -5.41 9.84 -3.24
N ASP A 101 -5.91 10.43 -4.33
CA ASP A 101 -6.59 11.73 -4.29
C ASP A 101 -7.95 11.52 -3.63
N VAL A 102 -8.06 11.87 -2.35
CA VAL A 102 -9.28 11.62 -1.57
C VAL A 102 -10.39 12.62 -1.88
N LEU A 103 -10.09 13.68 -2.62
CA LEU A 103 -11.09 14.68 -3.00
C LEU A 103 -11.71 14.34 -4.34
N ASN A 104 -10.86 14.00 -5.33
CA ASN A 104 -11.23 14.02 -6.75
C ASN A 104 -12.07 15.27 -7.06
N LEU A 105 -11.55 16.43 -6.62
CA LEU A 105 -12.29 17.69 -6.51
C LEU A 105 -13.01 18.10 -7.82
N PRO A 106 -12.39 17.98 -9.01
CA PRO A 106 -13.05 18.35 -10.27
C PRO A 106 -14.39 17.67 -10.52
N GLU A 107 -14.49 16.38 -10.18
CA GLU A 107 -15.65 15.53 -10.48
C GLU A 107 -16.69 15.56 -9.36
N ASN A 108 -16.30 15.96 -8.14
CA ASN A 108 -17.19 16.02 -6.98
C ASN A 108 -17.69 17.45 -6.73
N GLU A 109 -16.88 18.31 -6.11
CA GLU A 109 -17.28 19.68 -5.76
C GLU A 109 -17.07 20.70 -6.89
N GLY A 110 -16.28 20.36 -7.91
CA GLY A 110 -16.04 21.17 -9.11
C GLY A 110 -14.70 21.89 -9.14
N ARG A 111 -14.27 22.26 -10.36
CA ARG A 111 -12.95 22.85 -10.65
C ARG A 111 -12.73 24.27 -10.10
N MET A 112 -13.79 24.94 -9.67
CA MET A 112 -13.78 26.31 -9.14
C MET A 112 -14.21 26.35 -7.66
N PHE A 113 -14.18 25.21 -6.96
CA PHE A 113 -14.70 25.13 -5.60
C PHE A 113 -13.88 25.99 -4.61
N GLU A 114 -14.59 26.76 -3.78
CA GLU A 114 -14.02 27.68 -2.77
C GLU A 114 -14.56 27.41 -1.34
N GLY A 115 -15.33 26.33 -1.16
CA GLY A 115 -15.88 25.98 0.15
C GLY A 115 -14.87 25.34 1.11
N HIS A 116 -15.36 24.95 2.29
CA HIS A 116 -14.56 24.30 3.32
C HIS A 116 -14.75 22.79 3.29
N LEU A 117 -13.65 22.05 3.15
CA LEU A 117 -13.59 20.59 3.24
C LEU A 117 -12.77 20.15 4.45
N ARG A 118 -13.31 19.16 5.17
CA ARG A 118 -12.68 18.52 6.32
C ARG A 118 -12.29 17.10 5.99
N LEU A 119 -11.02 16.78 6.18
CA LEU A 119 -10.42 15.50 5.82
C LEU A 119 -9.89 14.81 7.07
N LEU A 120 -10.13 13.51 7.21
CA LEU A 120 -9.54 12.66 8.23
C LEU A 120 -8.74 11.57 7.55
N PHE A 121 -7.49 11.38 7.95
CA PHE A 121 -6.64 10.30 7.45
C PHE A 121 -6.14 9.45 8.62
N LEU A 122 -6.25 8.14 8.48
CA LEU A 122 -5.97 7.17 9.54
C LEU A 122 -4.86 6.20 9.15
N GLY A 123 -4.01 5.90 10.13
CA GLY A 123 -3.00 4.86 10.00
C GLY A 123 -1.70 5.35 9.39
N VAL A 124 -0.80 4.39 9.15
CA VAL A 124 0.63 4.64 8.93
C VAL A 124 0.86 5.47 7.66
N SER A 125 1.73 6.48 7.78
CA SER A 125 2.19 7.32 6.67
C SER A 125 1.04 8.07 5.98
N SER A 126 0.01 8.44 6.74
CA SER A 126 -1.21 9.09 6.24
C SER A 126 -0.97 10.39 5.45
N LEU A 127 0.11 11.12 5.75
CA LEU A 127 0.50 12.35 5.05
C LEU A 127 0.61 12.19 3.53
N ARG A 128 0.96 11.00 3.03
CA ARG A 128 1.09 10.75 1.58
C ARG A 128 -0.20 11.03 0.83
N HIS A 129 -1.35 10.68 1.42
CA HIS A 129 -2.67 10.93 0.83
C HIS A 129 -2.97 12.42 0.76
N LEU A 130 -2.66 13.17 1.83
CA LEU A 130 -2.82 14.62 1.84
C LEU A 130 -1.93 15.31 0.80
N VAL A 131 -0.65 14.92 0.73
CA VAL A 131 0.31 15.43 -0.27
C VAL A 131 -0.24 15.19 -1.67
N TYR A 132 -0.59 13.94 -1.98
CA TYR A 132 -1.08 13.56 -3.31
C TYR A 132 -2.38 14.30 -3.66
N THR A 133 -3.35 14.33 -2.75
CA THR A 133 -4.62 15.05 -2.90
C THR A 133 -4.40 16.52 -3.21
N VAL A 134 -3.58 17.23 -2.42
CA VAL A 134 -3.34 18.67 -2.62
C VAL A 134 -2.70 18.93 -3.98
N THR A 135 -1.78 18.08 -4.45
CA THR A 135 -1.17 18.25 -5.79
C THR A 135 -2.13 18.04 -6.95
N LYS A 136 -3.29 17.42 -6.73
CA LYS A 136 -4.33 17.18 -7.75
C LYS A 136 -5.43 18.25 -7.76
N ILE A 137 -5.44 19.17 -6.78
CA ILE A 137 -6.40 20.28 -6.75
C ILE A 137 -6.10 21.25 -7.91
N PRO A 138 -7.06 21.50 -8.83
CA PRO A 138 -6.86 22.41 -9.95
C PRO A 138 -6.41 23.81 -9.50
N ASP A 139 -5.54 24.46 -10.26
CA ASP A 139 -5.06 25.82 -10.01
C ASP A 139 -6.17 26.88 -10.02
N THR A 140 -7.38 26.52 -10.45
CA THR A 140 -8.56 27.37 -10.46
C THR A 140 -9.41 27.28 -9.19
N ALA A 141 -9.26 26.22 -8.39
CA ALA A 141 -10.02 26.04 -7.15
C ALA A 141 -9.28 26.70 -5.96
N ARG A 142 -10.00 27.18 -4.95
CA ARG A 142 -9.39 27.73 -3.72
C ARG A 142 -10.13 27.21 -2.47
N PRO A 143 -10.22 25.88 -2.27
CA PRO A 143 -10.87 25.34 -1.09
C PRO A 143 -10.14 25.75 0.19
N GLN A 144 -10.92 25.93 1.26
CA GLN A 144 -10.37 25.87 2.60
C GLN A 144 -10.26 24.39 3.02
N LEU A 145 -9.08 23.96 3.46
CA LEU A 145 -8.84 22.57 3.85
C LEU A 145 -8.53 22.48 5.34
N SER A 146 -9.20 21.57 6.03
CA SER A 146 -8.82 21.15 7.39
C SER A 146 -8.57 19.66 7.41
N ALA A 147 -7.30 19.27 7.43
CA ALA A 147 -6.87 17.88 7.45
C ALA A 147 -6.49 17.46 8.86
N THR A 148 -7.06 16.36 9.34
CA THR A 148 -6.66 15.69 10.59
C THR A 148 -5.93 14.41 10.25
N LEU A 149 -4.69 14.27 10.71
CA LEU A 149 -3.82 13.11 10.52
C LEU A 149 -3.68 12.40 11.88
N SER A 150 -4.11 11.15 11.98
CA SER A 150 -4.02 10.36 13.23
C SER A 150 -2.98 9.26 13.14
N GLU A 151 -1.92 9.36 13.95
CA GLU A 151 -0.82 8.40 14.01
C GLU A 151 -0.59 7.94 15.45
N THR A 152 -0.73 6.65 15.74
CA THR A 152 -0.67 6.12 17.12
C THR A 152 0.75 5.80 17.57
N ASP A 153 1.60 5.36 16.65
CA ASP A 153 2.99 4.99 16.92
C ASP A 153 3.89 6.22 17.10
N SER A 154 4.80 6.12 18.07
CA SER A 154 5.69 7.23 18.44
C SER A 154 6.72 7.60 17.39
N LEU A 155 7.23 6.64 16.63
CA LEU A 155 8.15 6.91 15.53
C LEU A 155 7.39 7.57 14.38
N HIS A 156 6.22 7.05 14.04
CA HIS A 156 5.41 7.57 12.95
C HIS A 156 4.89 8.99 13.20
N PHE A 157 4.31 9.29 14.37
CA PHE A 157 3.83 10.65 14.62
C PHE A 157 4.99 11.66 14.74
N THR A 158 6.15 11.25 15.27
CA THR A 158 7.33 12.12 15.35
C THR A 158 7.86 12.43 13.95
N ARG A 159 8.00 11.40 13.11
CA ARG A 159 8.36 11.54 11.69
C ARG A 159 7.37 12.46 10.96
N LEU A 160 6.07 12.26 11.18
CA LEU A 160 5.01 13.06 10.59
C LEU A 160 5.17 14.55 10.92
N ILE A 161 5.31 14.90 12.21
CA ILE A 161 5.43 16.30 12.66
C ILE A 161 6.66 16.96 12.01
N LEU A 162 7.81 16.28 12.03
CA LEU A 162 9.04 16.82 11.46
C LEU A 162 8.94 17.03 9.94
N ILE A 163 8.33 16.09 9.20
CA ILE A 163 8.13 16.23 7.75
C ILE A 163 7.16 17.36 7.44
N VAL A 164 6.06 17.47 8.19
CA VAL A 164 5.10 18.58 8.02
C VAL A 164 5.78 19.93 8.26
N LEU A 165 6.63 20.04 9.29
CA LEU A 165 7.41 21.25 9.54
C LEU A 165 8.35 21.61 8.38
N LEU A 166 9.05 20.63 7.81
CA LEU A 166 9.89 20.83 6.63
C LEU A 166 9.07 21.33 5.43
N LEU A 167 7.93 20.68 5.14
CA LEU A 167 7.09 21.04 4.01
C LEU A 167 6.24 22.30 4.24
N ALA A 168 6.13 22.77 5.49
CA ALA A 168 5.49 24.03 5.84
C ALA A 168 6.47 25.21 5.80
N ASP A 169 7.77 24.97 5.85
CA ASP A 169 8.76 26.03 5.82
C ASP A 169 8.81 26.73 4.45
N GLU A 170 8.65 28.06 4.48
CA GLU A 170 8.74 28.93 3.31
C GLU A 170 10.05 29.73 3.28
N THR A 171 10.91 29.57 4.30
CA THR A 171 12.17 30.34 4.40
C THR A 171 13.29 29.73 3.57
N VAL A 172 13.18 28.45 3.22
CA VAL A 172 14.16 27.72 2.40
C VAL A 172 13.54 27.29 1.07
N HIS A 173 14.39 27.10 0.05
CA HIS A 173 13.94 26.68 -1.27
C HIS A 173 13.22 25.31 -1.21
N PRO A 174 12.04 25.14 -1.86
CA PRO A 174 11.21 23.93 -1.71
C PRO A 174 11.90 22.60 -1.97
N ILE A 175 12.86 22.59 -2.91
CA ILE A 175 13.65 21.38 -3.22
C ILE A 175 14.48 20.88 -2.03
N ILE A 176 15.01 21.79 -1.21
CA ILE A 176 15.85 21.44 -0.05
C ILE A 176 14.96 20.80 1.02
N ASN A 177 13.78 21.39 1.27
CA ASN A 177 12.77 20.85 2.17
C ASN A 177 12.26 19.48 1.67
N ALA A 178 12.05 19.33 0.36
CA ALA A 178 11.62 18.07 -0.25
C ALA A 178 12.65 16.94 -0.09
N GLU A 179 13.93 17.20 -0.42
CA GLU A 179 14.98 16.17 -0.27
C GLU A 179 15.24 15.83 1.21
N ALA A 180 15.18 16.82 2.10
CA ALA A 180 15.25 16.56 3.54
C ALA A 180 14.08 15.72 4.05
N ALA A 181 12.85 15.99 3.59
CA ALA A 181 11.67 15.20 3.90
C ALA A 181 11.81 13.75 3.39
N ILE A 182 12.33 13.54 2.17
CA ILE A 182 12.59 12.21 1.62
C ILE A 182 13.57 11.43 2.50
N HIS A 183 14.70 12.05 2.88
CA HIS A 183 15.68 11.37 3.72
C HIS A 183 15.15 11.09 5.12
N LEU A 184 14.37 12.00 5.69
CA LEU A 184 13.69 11.78 6.96
C LEU A 184 12.64 10.66 6.89
N TRP A 185 11.96 10.52 5.75
CA TRP A 185 10.94 9.50 5.54
C TRP A 185 11.54 8.11 5.28
N TYR A 186 12.45 7.99 4.31
CA TYR A 186 12.83 6.72 3.70
C TYR A 186 14.31 6.33 3.86
N SER A 187 15.13 7.19 4.45
CA SER A 187 16.57 6.94 4.60
C SER A 187 16.97 6.78 6.07
N TYR A 188 17.74 5.75 6.36
CA TYR A 188 18.43 5.52 7.64
C TYR A 188 19.55 6.51 7.88
N ARG A 189 20.18 6.95 6.79
CA ARG A 189 21.31 7.87 6.81
C ARG A 189 21.04 9.06 5.91
N MET A 190 21.69 10.17 6.23
CA MET A 190 21.62 11.43 5.51
C MET A 190 22.96 12.13 5.57
N THR A 191 23.13 13.17 4.76
CA THR A 191 24.32 14.02 4.82
C THR A 191 24.27 14.95 6.03
N ILE A 192 25.43 15.47 6.44
CA ILE A 192 25.48 16.47 7.52
C ILE A 192 24.66 17.72 7.18
N LYS A 193 24.68 18.15 5.91
CA LYS A 193 23.91 19.30 5.44
C LYS A 193 22.40 19.08 5.56
N VAL A 194 21.93 17.87 5.21
CA VAL A 194 20.51 17.50 5.38
C VAL A 194 20.16 17.44 6.86
N ARG A 195 21.00 16.83 7.69
CA ARG A 195 20.79 16.79 9.14
C ARG A 195 20.69 18.19 9.74
N ASP A 196 21.66 19.06 9.47
CA ASP A 196 21.70 20.43 10.00
C ASP A 196 20.49 21.25 9.55
N HIS A 197 20.04 21.03 8.31
CA HIS A 197 18.81 21.63 7.79
C HIS A 197 17.57 21.16 8.55
N ILE A 198 17.42 19.85 8.79
CA ILE A 198 16.31 19.29 9.59
C ILE A 198 16.36 19.80 11.03
N GLU A 199 17.56 19.88 11.62
CA GLU A 199 17.75 20.38 12.98
C GLU A 199 17.28 21.83 13.09
N LYS A 200 17.66 22.67 12.13
CA LYS A 200 17.32 24.08 12.08
C LYS A 200 15.82 24.31 11.83
N VAL A 201 15.24 23.65 10.83
CA VAL A 201 13.88 23.95 10.35
C VAL A 201 12.81 23.26 11.18
N ALA A 202 13.05 22.01 11.61
CA ALA A 202 12.01 21.20 12.24
C ALA A 202 12.31 20.91 13.72
N ILE A 203 13.48 20.34 14.04
CA ILE A 203 13.75 19.82 15.38
C ILE A 203 13.87 20.94 16.42
N THR A 204 14.64 22.00 16.14
CA THR A 204 14.86 23.09 17.10
C THR A 204 13.56 23.80 17.47
N PRO A 205 12.72 24.27 16.50
CA PRO A 205 11.43 24.88 16.83
C PRO A 205 10.49 23.94 17.60
N LEU A 206 10.45 22.66 17.20
CA LEU A 206 9.62 21.67 17.88
C LEU A 206 10.09 21.43 19.32
N ARG A 207 11.41 21.36 19.55
CA ARG A 207 12.00 21.17 20.88
C ARG A 207 11.67 22.34 21.79
N THR A 208 11.82 23.58 21.32
CA THR A 208 11.46 24.78 22.09
C THR A 208 9.99 24.74 22.51
N LEU A 209 9.08 24.49 21.56
CA LEU A 209 7.66 24.39 21.88
C LEU A 209 7.36 23.24 22.85
N ALA A 210 7.93 22.07 22.62
CA ALA A 210 7.70 20.90 23.46
C ALA A 210 8.21 21.12 24.89
N SER A 211 9.35 21.80 25.09
CA SER A 211 9.85 22.19 26.40
C SER A 211 8.88 23.12 27.14
N ASP A 212 8.35 24.15 26.46
CA ASP A 212 7.36 25.06 27.04
C ASP A 212 6.08 24.32 27.46
N VAL A 213 5.62 23.38 26.63
CA VAL A 213 4.44 22.56 26.91
C VAL A 213 4.67 21.65 28.11
N MET A 214 5.86 21.03 28.19
CA MET A 214 6.23 20.21 29.34
C MET A 214 6.32 21.02 30.63
N ALA A 215 6.78 22.28 30.58
CA ALA A 215 6.79 23.17 31.73
C ALA A 215 5.36 23.47 32.22
N ARG A 216 4.40 23.69 31.31
CA ARG A 216 2.98 23.89 31.64
C ARG A 216 2.31 22.65 32.27
N PHE A 217 2.79 21.45 31.96
CA PHE A 217 2.36 20.23 32.68
C PHE A 217 2.99 20.12 34.07
N GLN A 218 4.14 20.74 34.31
CA GLN A 218 4.84 20.71 35.59
C GLN A 218 4.28 21.73 36.58
N ASP A 219 3.94 22.93 36.10
CA ASP A 219 3.36 24.00 36.93
C ASP A 219 1.84 23.85 37.20
N GLY A 220 1.21 22.85 36.57
CA GLY A 220 -0.21 22.54 36.74
C GLY A 220 -1.15 23.32 35.84
N THR A 221 -0.65 24.18 34.95
CA THR A 221 -1.44 24.89 33.94
C THR A 221 -2.16 23.91 33.02
N PHE A 222 -1.48 22.83 32.63
CA PHE A 222 -2.05 21.72 31.88
C PHE A 222 -2.16 20.47 32.76
N GLN A 223 -3.34 19.84 32.79
CA GLN A 223 -3.53 18.54 33.43
C GLN A 223 -3.02 17.41 32.52
N ALA A 224 -2.65 16.24 33.04
CA ALA A 224 -1.99 15.17 32.27
C ALA A 224 -2.76 14.69 31.02
N LEU A 225 -4.10 14.69 31.08
CA LEU A 225 -4.99 14.28 29.99
C LEU A 225 -5.36 15.43 29.04
N THR A 226 -4.92 16.66 29.34
CA THR A 226 -5.27 17.84 28.55
C THR A 226 -4.73 17.72 27.14
N LEU A 227 -5.59 17.99 26.17
CA LEU A 227 -5.27 18.06 24.75
C LEU A 227 -5.42 19.52 24.31
N HIS A 228 -4.33 20.26 24.37
CA HIS A 228 -4.33 21.61 23.79
C HIS A 228 -3.75 21.54 22.38
N PRO A 229 -4.49 22.02 21.37
CA PRO A 229 -3.91 22.22 20.05
C PRO A 229 -2.87 23.32 20.16
N LEU A 230 -1.64 22.94 19.85
CA LEU A 230 -0.51 23.86 19.85
C LEU A 230 -0.16 24.15 18.40
N GLU A 231 -0.26 25.43 18.05
CA GLU A 231 0.11 25.91 16.73
C GLU A 231 1.63 25.88 16.61
N LEU A 232 2.15 25.18 15.59
CA LEU A 232 3.55 25.19 15.26
C LEU A 232 3.88 26.47 14.49
N PRO A 233 5.02 27.13 14.78
CA PRO A 233 5.46 28.30 14.03
C PRO A 233 5.93 27.87 12.64
N CYS A 234 5.03 27.86 11.65
CA CYS A 234 5.34 27.36 10.31
C CYS A 234 4.50 28.03 9.21
N GLY A 235 5.19 28.48 8.15
CA GLY A 235 4.62 28.86 6.85
C GLY A 235 3.36 29.73 6.87
N LYS A 236 2.58 29.62 5.78
CA LYS A 236 1.24 30.23 5.66
C LYS A 236 0.10 29.33 6.10
N PHE A 237 0.27 28.01 6.07
CA PHE A 237 -0.76 27.08 6.53
C PHE A 237 -0.54 26.70 7.99
N LYS A 238 -1.62 26.54 8.73
CA LYS A 238 -1.56 26.33 10.18
C LYS A 238 -1.34 24.86 10.49
N VAL A 239 -0.39 24.56 11.37
CA VAL A 239 -0.18 23.18 11.85
C VAL A 239 -0.44 23.13 13.34
N PHE A 240 -1.34 22.24 13.76
CA PHE A 240 -1.69 22.03 15.17
C PHE A 240 -1.28 20.62 15.60
N VAL A 241 -0.64 20.51 16.76
CA VAL A 241 -0.32 19.22 17.38
C VAL A 241 -1.14 19.06 18.67
N GLU A 242 -1.88 17.96 18.79
CA GLU A 242 -2.68 17.62 19.98
C GLU A 242 -2.20 16.30 20.57
N LEU A 243 -1.35 16.39 21.60
CA LEU A 243 -0.79 15.25 22.32
C LEU A 243 -1.02 15.43 23.82
N ASN A 244 -1.21 14.32 24.53
CA ASN A 244 -1.22 14.31 26.00
C ASN A 244 0.23 14.37 26.55
N ARG A 245 0.37 14.51 27.87
CA ARG A 245 1.68 14.62 28.53
C ARG A 245 2.62 13.44 28.21
N ALA A 246 2.10 12.22 28.19
CA ALA A 246 2.90 11.03 27.92
C ALA A 246 3.45 11.01 26.49
N LYS A 247 2.62 11.41 25.52
CA LYS A 247 2.99 11.47 24.11
C LYS A 247 3.96 12.63 23.81
N TRP A 248 3.81 13.78 24.47
CA TRP A 248 4.82 14.86 24.42
C TRP A 248 6.17 14.43 24.98
N LYS A 249 6.18 13.68 26.09
CA LYS A 249 7.41 13.10 26.63
C LYS A 249 8.05 12.12 25.65
N LEU A 250 7.27 11.22 25.05
CA LEU A 250 7.77 10.28 24.03
C LEU A 250 8.36 11.01 22.83
N LEU A 251 7.72 12.08 22.36
CA LEU A 251 8.23 12.93 21.29
C LEU A 251 9.61 13.50 21.65
N LEU A 252 9.73 14.12 22.82
CA LEU A 252 10.98 14.71 23.30
C LEU A 252 12.10 13.68 23.48
N ASP A 253 11.78 12.50 24.02
CA ASP A 253 12.75 11.41 24.22
C ASP A 253 13.30 10.88 22.88
N LYS A 254 12.61 11.11 21.74
CA LYS A 254 13.06 10.75 20.38
C LYS A 254 13.87 11.85 19.69
N LEU A 255 13.72 13.11 20.10
CA LEU A 255 14.53 14.18 19.52
C LEU A 255 15.97 14.05 20.05
N PRO A 256 16.99 14.09 19.19
CA PRO A 256 18.37 13.97 19.64
C PRO A 256 18.72 15.11 20.60
N ASN A 257 19.27 14.78 21.78
CA ASN A 257 19.56 15.78 22.83
C ASN A 257 20.87 16.56 22.61
N ASP A 258 21.76 16.09 21.74
CA ASP A 258 22.90 16.78 21.13
C ASP A 258 23.62 15.76 20.22
N HIS A 259 24.62 16.17 19.42
CA HIS A 259 25.31 15.33 18.44
C HIS A 259 25.59 13.90 18.97
N PRO A 260 25.05 12.84 18.35
CA PRO A 260 25.27 11.49 18.84
C PRO A 260 26.76 11.17 18.78
N SER A 261 27.30 10.69 19.90
CA SER A 261 28.66 10.17 19.96
C SER A 261 28.82 9.03 18.94
N PRO A 262 29.95 8.98 18.20
CA PRO A 262 30.22 8.00 17.14
C PRO A 262 30.10 6.50 17.47
N PRO A 263 30.22 5.97 18.72
CA PRO A 263 30.23 4.52 18.97
C PRO A 263 28.94 3.77 18.60
N ARG A 264 27.79 4.45 18.55
CA ARG A 264 26.52 3.82 18.12
C ARG A 264 26.42 3.66 16.59
N TYR A 265 27.32 4.28 15.83
CA TYR A 265 27.25 4.32 14.37
C TYR A 265 27.63 3.02 13.69
N ASP A 266 28.79 2.48 14.03
CA ASP A 266 29.27 1.24 13.42
C ASP A 266 28.35 0.07 13.77
N LEU A 267 27.82 0.04 15.00
CA LEU A 267 26.91 -1.02 15.44
C LEU A 267 25.56 -0.97 14.72
N ALA A 268 24.97 0.21 14.54
CA ALA A 268 23.67 0.33 13.87
C ALA A 268 23.76 0.00 12.36
N ILE A 269 24.85 0.38 11.70
CA ILE A 269 25.11 -0.03 10.31
C ILE A 269 25.32 -1.53 10.24
N THR A 270 26.15 -2.08 11.13
CA THR A 270 26.41 -3.53 11.16
C THR A 270 25.13 -4.31 11.40
N ALA A 271 24.28 -3.87 12.34
CA ALA A 271 22.98 -4.48 12.61
C ALA A 271 22.05 -4.42 11.40
N ARG A 272 21.98 -3.28 10.71
CA ARG A 272 21.18 -3.16 9.49
C ARG A 272 21.69 -4.06 8.37
N VAL A 273 23.00 -4.07 8.13
CA VAL A 273 23.62 -4.93 7.09
C VAL A 273 23.35 -6.39 7.42
N ALA A 274 23.56 -6.81 8.68
CA ALA A 274 23.24 -8.15 9.13
C ALA A 274 21.76 -8.48 8.93
N ALA A 275 20.85 -7.60 9.34
CA ALA A 275 19.42 -7.78 9.17
C ALA A 275 18.99 -7.80 7.70
N ALA A 276 19.63 -7.01 6.82
CA ALA A 276 19.37 -7.01 5.39
C ALA A 276 19.86 -8.30 4.71
N LEU A 277 21.00 -8.85 5.16
CA LEU A 277 21.57 -10.10 4.65
C LEU A 277 20.85 -11.34 5.18
N ASP A 278 20.33 -11.30 6.41
CA ASP A 278 19.54 -12.39 7.02
C ASP A 278 18.03 -12.22 6.78
N HIS A 279 17.60 -11.18 6.06
CA HIS A 279 16.19 -10.97 5.71
C HIS A 279 15.73 -12.11 4.79
N PRO A 280 14.83 -13.01 5.27
CA PRO A 280 14.41 -14.14 4.47
C PRO A 280 13.66 -13.64 3.24
N VAL A 281 13.97 -14.21 2.08
CA VAL A 281 13.22 -14.02 0.85
C VAL A 281 12.53 -15.35 0.53
N PRO A 282 11.28 -15.55 0.99
CA PRO A 282 10.49 -16.72 0.59
C PRO A 282 10.33 -16.82 -0.93
N ASN A 283 10.09 -18.01 -1.47
CA ASN A 283 9.92 -18.21 -2.92
C ASN A 283 8.74 -17.42 -3.53
N ASP A 284 7.73 -17.06 -2.74
CA ASP A 284 6.59 -16.23 -3.13
C ASP A 284 6.84 -14.71 -3.00
N HIS A 285 7.99 -14.32 -2.43
CA HIS A 285 8.40 -12.92 -2.32
C HIS A 285 8.49 -12.29 -3.72
N PRO A 286 8.01 -11.04 -3.90
CA PRO A 286 8.15 -10.27 -5.14
C PRO A 286 9.55 -10.28 -5.77
N TYR A 287 10.60 -10.50 -4.97
CA TYR A 287 11.99 -10.51 -5.38
C TYR A 287 12.28 -11.50 -6.50
N HIS A 288 11.72 -12.71 -6.46
CA HIS A 288 11.92 -13.74 -7.49
C HIS A 288 11.23 -13.41 -8.82
N ARG A 289 10.37 -12.38 -8.84
CA ARG A 289 9.60 -11.94 -10.00
C ARG A 289 10.07 -10.60 -10.57
N MET A 290 11.04 -9.97 -9.92
CA MET A 290 11.68 -8.72 -10.35
C MET A 290 12.69 -8.96 -11.47
N THR A 291 12.91 -7.94 -12.30
CA THR A 291 14.05 -7.92 -13.22
C THR A 291 15.37 -7.89 -12.44
N PRO A 292 16.49 -8.34 -13.02
CA PRO A 292 17.79 -8.27 -12.35
C PRO A 292 18.15 -6.87 -11.86
N SER A 293 17.90 -5.83 -12.67
CA SER A 293 18.12 -4.44 -12.28
C SER A 293 17.30 -4.05 -11.05
N ARG A 294 16.03 -4.48 -11.01
CA ARG A 294 15.14 -4.21 -9.89
C ARG A 294 15.60 -4.90 -8.60
N GLN A 295 16.06 -6.15 -8.69
CA GLN A 295 16.61 -6.90 -7.57
C GLN A 295 17.87 -6.21 -6.99
N VAL A 296 18.78 -5.78 -7.86
CA VAL A 296 20.01 -5.10 -7.48
C VAL A 296 19.71 -3.77 -6.77
N GLY A 297 18.75 -2.99 -7.27
CA GLY A 297 18.28 -1.77 -6.59
C GLY A 297 17.72 -2.05 -5.19
N VAL A 298 16.91 -3.11 -5.03
CA VAL A 298 16.31 -3.48 -3.73
C VAL A 298 17.39 -3.84 -2.72
N VAL A 299 18.34 -4.68 -3.11
CA VAL A 299 19.45 -5.10 -2.25
C VAL A 299 20.27 -3.87 -1.85
N GLN A 300 20.62 -3.00 -2.79
CA GLN A 300 21.37 -1.80 -2.50
C GLN A 300 20.64 -0.89 -1.50
N TRP A 301 19.34 -0.65 -1.68
CA TRP A 301 18.54 0.16 -0.75
C TRP A 301 18.45 -0.48 0.64
N ARG A 302 18.24 -1.80 0.73
CA ARG A 302 18.19 -2.53 2.02
C ARG A 302 19.52 -2.40 2.76
N VAL A 303 20.64 -2.69 2.08
CA VAL A 303 21.99 -2.66 2.64
C VAL A 303 22.41 -1.24 3.03
N ASN A 304 22.30 -0.28 2.11
CA ASN A 304 22.77 1.08 2.36
C ASN A 304 21.80 1.89 3.22
N GLY A 305 20.50 1.56 3.17
CA GLY A 305 19.45 2.25 3.89
C GLY A 305 19.23 3.69 3.43
N VAL A 306 19.52 4.03 2.19
CA VAL A 306 19.34 5.40 1.68
C VAL A 306 18.50 5.35 0.42
N LEU A 307 17.42 6.13 0.40
CA LEU A 307 16.64 6.35 -0.82
C LEU A 307 17.31 7.46 -1.62
N ALA A 308 17.99 7.07 -2.69
CA ALA A 308 18.65 7.94 -3.66
C ALA A 308 18.79 7.19 -5.00
N PRO A 309 19.08 7.89 -6.12
CA PRO A 309 19.44 7.22 -7.37
C PRO A 309 20.61 6.26 -7.18
N TYR A 310 20.61 5.12 -7.88
CA TYR A 310 21.56 4.02 -7.68
C TYR A 310 23.02 4.49 -7.74
N GLY A 311 23.34 5.33 -8.73
CA GLY A 311 24.69 5.87 -8.97
C GLY A 311 25.07 7.05 -8.06
N HIS A 312 24.22 7.44 -7.11
CA HIS A 312 24.48 8.60 -6.27
C HIS A 312 25.65 8.35 -5.29
N PRO A 313 26.55 9.32 -5.08
CA PRO A 313 27.64 9.19 -4.12
C PRO A 313 27.16 9.00 -2.68
N MET A 314 27.66 7.94 -2.03
CA MET A 314 27.29 7.58 -0.66
C MET A 314 28.26 8.10 0.42
N ASP A 315 29.40 8.67 0.04
CA ASP A 315 30.50 9.00 0.98
C ASP A 315 30.09 10.00 2.07
N ASP A 316 29.14 10.88 1.76
CA ASP A 316 28.68 11.95 2.63
C ASP A 316 27.51 11.55 3.54
N PHE A 317 26.92 10.35 3.33
CA PHE A 317 25.78 9.84 4.10
C PHE A 317 26.24 9.21 5.43
N ARG A 318 26.71 10.07 6.33
CA ARG A 318 27.33 9.71 7.61
C ARG A 318 26.48 10.04 8.84
N MET A 319 25.35 10.70 8.66
CA MET A 319 24.49 11.08 9.78
C MET A 319 23.29 10.14 9.85
N PHE A 320 22.94 9.60 11.03
CA PHE A 320 21.69 8.86 11.15
C PHE A 320 20.49 9.78 11.09
N ASN A 321 19.44 9.22 10.53
CA ASN A 321 18.11 9.71 10.72
C ASN A 321 17.64 9.45 12.16
N PRO A 322 17.19 10.49 12.89
CA PRO A 322 16.74 10.37 14.28
C PRO A 322 15.58 9.39 14.48
N ILE A 323 14.77 9.14 13.45
CA ILE A 323 13.64 8.20 13.50
C ILE A 323 14.10 6.74 13.61
N PHE A 324 15.29 6.41 13.10
CA PHE A 324 15.82 5.05 13.04
C PHE A 324 16.95 4.79 14.06
N LEU A 325 17.03 5.61 15.12
CA LEU A 325 18.07 5.48 16.14
C LEU A 325 17.87 4.21 16.97
N CYS A 326 18.85 3.29 16.86
CA CYS A 326 18.96 2.00 17.56
C CYS A 326 17.97 0.92 17.07
N ASP A 327 18.53 -0.13 16.44
CA ASP A 327 17.87 -1.31 15.84
C ASP A 327 16.87 -0.97 14.71
N PRO A 328 16.86 -1.68 13.56
CA PRO A 328 15.87 -1.41 12.54
C PRO A 328 14.46 -1.69 13.09
N PRO A 329 13.51 -0.74 13.07
CA PRO A 329 12.14 -1.06 13.40
C PRO A 329 11.64 -2.23 12.55
N ARG A 330 10.85 -3.12 13.13
CA ARG A 330 10.28 -4.24 12.39
C ARG A 330 9.53 -3.72 11.16
N GLY A 331 9.73 -4.37 10.00
CA GLY A 331 9.15 -3.94 8.72
C GLY A 331 9.91 -2.82 7.99
N SER A 332 10.90 -2.17 8.61
CA SER A 332 11.68 -1.08 7.96
C SER A 332 12.61 -1.53 6.82
N LEU A 333 12.75 -2.84 6.61
CA LEU A 333 13.47 -3.46 5.48
C LEU A 333 12.55 -3.84 4.32
N ASP A 334 11.23 -3.74 4.51
CA ASP A 334 10.25 -3.91 3.44
C ASP A 334 10.28 -2.69 2.51
N GLU A 335 9.85 -2.84 1.25
CA GLU A 335 9.94 -1.73 0.30
C GLU A 335 8.85 -0.67 0.55
N PRO A 336 9.21 0.63 0.62
CA PRO A 336 8.23 1.70 0.81
C PRO A 336 7.46 2.07 -0.48
N LEU A 337 7.68 1.38 -1.59
CA LEU A 337 7.12 1.76 -2.90
C LEU A 337 5.60 1.68 -2.95
N ALA A 338 4.99 0.80 -2.15
CA ALA A 338 3.55 0.66 -2.05
C ALA A 338 2.86 1.95 -1.57
N GLU A 339 3.58 2.87 -0.92
CA GLU A 339 3.04 4.17 -0.50
C GLU A 339 2.66 5.08 -1.67
N TRP A 340 3.16 4.80 -2.89
CA TRP A 340 2.93 5.66 -4.06
C TRP A 340 2.34 4.87 -5.25
N PRO A 341 1.55 5.52 -6.11
CA PRO A 341 0.99 4.87 -7.30
C PRO A 341 2.05 4.24 -8.22
N MET A 342 1.72 3.13 -8.87
CA MET A 342 2.59 2.43 -9.84
C MET A 342 3.05 3.30 -11.02
N GLU A 343 2.39 4.43 -11.28
CA GLU A 343 2.80 5.48 -12.23
C GLU A 343 4.25 5.95 -11.98
N LEU A 344 4.74 5.80 -10.75
CA LEU A 344 6.13 6.01 -10.36
C LEU A 344 7.14 5.27 -11.25
N PHE A 345 6.80 4.09 -11.77
CA PHE A 345 7.69 3.37 -12.70
C PHE A 345 7.84 4.03 -14.07
N ASP A 346 6.94 4.94 -14.43
CA ASP A 346 7.01 5.71 -15.67
C ASP A 346 7.66 7.08 -15.47
N TYR A 347 8.05 7.40 -14.23
CA TYR A 347 8.65 8.69 -13.90
C TYR A 347 10.08 8.81 -14.45
N PRO A 348 10.47 9.96 -15.05
CA PRO A 348 11.81 10.14 -15.59
C PRO A 348 12.85 10.29 -14.46
N CYS A 349 13.95 9.52 -14.55
CA CYS A 349 15.09 9.60 -13.61
C CYS A 349 16.43 9.90 -14.31
N GLY A 350 16.40 10.40 -15.55
CA GLY A 350 17.59 10.59 -16.39
C GLY A 350 17.88 9.35 -17.25
N PRO A 351 19.13 9.12 -17.70
CA PRO A 351 19.42 8.02 -18.61
C PRO A 351 19.27 6.62 -17.98
N ALA A 352 19.34 6.51 -16.66
CA ALA A 352 19.24 5.25 -15.91
C ALA A 352 17.78 4.77 -15.77
N GLN A 353 17.14 4.42 -16.88
CA GLN A 353 15.70 4.13 -16.94
C GLN A 353 15.21 2.95 -16.08
N ASP A 354 16.08 2.04 -15.64
CA ASP A 354 15.69 0.91 -14.77
C ASP A 354 16.02 1.16 -13.28
N ASP A 355 16.48 2.37 -12.93
CA ASP A 355 16.69 2.79 -11.54
C ASP A 355 15.38 3.17 -10.85
N VAL A 356 14.65 2.16 -10.35
CA VAL A 356 13.38 2.35 -9.65
C VAL A 356 13.49 3.25 -8.41
N TYR A 357 14.59 3.15 -7.66
CA TYR A 357 14.76 3.95 -6.45
C TYR A 357 15.11 5.41 -6.78
N GLY A 358 15.86 5.64 -7.87
CA GLY A 358 16.00 6.97 -8.47
C GLY A 358 14.67 7.53 -8.96
N LYS A 359 13.83 6.72 -9.64
CA LYS A 359 12.47 7.13 -10.04
C LYS A 359 11.62 7.52 -8.84
N MET A 360 11.62 6.71 -7.79
CA MET A 360 10.92 7.03 -6.54
C MET A 360 11.42 8.34 -5.93
N PHE A 361 12.74 8.50 -5.83
CA PHE A 361 13.33 9.71 -5.27
C PHE A 361 12.85 10.97 -6.02
N TYR A 362 12.97 10.99 -7.35
CA TYR A 362 12.59 12.17 -8.12
C TYR A 362 11.08 12.40 -8.16
N TYR A 363 10.28 11.32 -8.27
CA TYR A 363 8.83 11.40 -8.22
C TYR A 363 8.33 12.04 -6.92
N VAL A 364 8.80 11.54 -5.78
CA VAL A 364 8.40 12.05 -4.46
C VAL A 364 8.93 13.47 -4.23
N ARG A 365 10.14 13.79 -4.71
CA ARG A 365 10.72 15.13 -4.59
C ARG A 365 9.83 16.15 -5.29
N ASP A 366 9.43 15.83 -6.52
CA ASP A 366 8.63 16.72 -7.34
C ASP A 366 7.19 16.83 -6.83
N LEU A 367 6.64 15.75 -6.27
CA LEU A 367 5.39 15.79 -5.50
C LEU A 367 5.47 16.72 -4.29
N PHE A 368 6.52 16.63 -3.48
CA PHE A 368 6.70 17.51 -2.32
C PHE A 368 6.92 18.97 -2.71
N ILE A 369 7.59 19.23 -3.82
CA ILE A 369 7.72 20.58 -4.38
C ILE A 369 6.35 21.11 -4.83
N ALA A 370 5.58 20.30 -5.56
CA ALA A 370 4.24 20.66 -6.01
C ALA A 370 3.28 20.90 -4.83
N PHE A 371 3.37 20.05 -3.79
CA PHE A 371 2.62 20.22 -2.56
C PHE A 371 2.93 21.54 -1.87
N GLN A 372 4.21 21.85 -1.65
CA GLN A 372 4.64 23.12 -1.03
C GLN A 372 4.11 24.34 -1.79
N ARG A 373 4.19 24.30 -3.13
CA ARG A 373 3.65 25.37 -3.99
C ARG A 373 2.15 25.52 -3.81
N ARG A 374 1.41 24.40 -3.94
CA ARG A 374 -0.05 24.44 -3.92
C ARG A 374 -0.59 24.80 -2.54
N ALA A 375 0.00 24.25 -1.48
CA ALA A 375 -0.34 24.53 -0.10
C ALA A 375 -0.22 26.02 0.26
N ARG A 376 0.75 26.74 -0.33
CA ARG A 376 0.93 28.19 -0.15
C ARG A 376 -0.27 29.02 -0.62
N ASP A 377 -0.97 28.53 -1.64
CA ASP A 377 -2.10 29.23 -2.28
C ASP A 377 -3.46 28.81 -1.69
N LEU A 378 -3.47 27.88 -0.74
CA LEU A 378 -4.67 27.34 -0.12
C LEU A 378 -4.78 27.77 1.34
N ALA A 379 -6.01 28.02 1.80
CA ALA A 379 -6.28 28.19 3.22
C ALA A 379 -6.29 26.81 3.89
N MET A 380 -5.11 26.33 4.30
CA MET A 380 -4.95 24.98 4.84
C MET A 380 -4.67 24.98 6.35
N THR A 381 -5.25 24.02 7.04
CA THR A 381 -4.97 23.67 8.43
C THR A 381 -4.69 22.18 8.52
N ILE A 382 -3.54 21.81 9.07
CA ILE A 382 -3.18 20.43 9.37
C ILE A 382 -3.22 20.24 10.87
N ARG A 383 -3.93 19.21 11.33
CA ARG A 383 -4.01 18.80 12.73
C ARG A 383 -3.43 17.42 12.87
N ILE A 384 -2.43 17.27 13.73
CA ILE A 384 -1.79 16.00 14.01
C ILE A 384 -2.24 15.55 15.40
N ILE A 385 -2.81 14.35 15.47
CA ILE A 385 -3.27 13.72 16.71
C ILE A 385 -2.64 12.32 16.83
N SER A 386 -2.60 11.77 18.05
CA SER A 386 -2.17 10.39 18.29
C SER A 386 -3.29 9.60 18.96
N ARG A 387 -4.28 9.16 18.16
CA ARG A 387 -5.48 8.45 18.64
C ARG A 387 -5.74 7.18 17.85
N GLY A 388 -6.01 6.08 18.57
CA GLY A 388 -6.51 4.85 17.97
C GLY A 388 -7.91 5.02 17.41
N LEU A 389 -8.34 4.06 16.58
CA LEU A 389 -9.69 4.06 15.98
C LEU A 389 -10.78 4.16 17.05
N GLU A 390 -10.57 3.53 18.18
CA GLU A 390 -11.46 3.48 19.34
C GLU A 390 -11.57 4.80 20.11
N GLU A 391 -10.55 5.66 20.01
CA GLU A 391 -10.52 6.94 20.75
C GLU A 391 -11.07 8.10 19.90
N LEU A 392 -11.24 7.91 18.59
CA LEU A 392 -11.65 8.95 17.65
C LEU A 392 -13.06 9.49 17.92
N PRO A 393 -14.10 8.66 18.18
CA PRO A 393 -15.43 9.17 18.46
C PRO A 393 -15.45 10.08 19.70
N ASP A 394 -14.83 9.63 20.79
CA ASP A 394 -14.75 10.38 22.04
C ASP A 394 -13.94 11.67 21.88
N TRP A 395 -12.81 11.61 21.16
CA TRP A 395 -12.04 12.81 20.83
C TRP A 395 -12.86 13.81 20.01
N ALA A 396 -13.65 13.34 19.06
CA ALA A 396 -14.48 14.20 18.23
C ALA A 396 -15.58 14.89 19.03
N VAL A 397 -16.21 14.19 19.98
CA VAL A 397 -17.22 14.75 20.89
C VAL A 397 -16.58 15.72 21.89
N ALA A 398 -15.52 15.30 22.57
CA ALA A 398 -14.90 16.03 23.68
C ALA A 398 -14.25 17.35 23.25
N THR A 399 -13.81 17.46 22.00
CA THR A 399 -13.18 18.69 21.54
C THR A 399 -14.19 19.78 21.18
N GLU A 400 -15.50 19.48 21.05
CA GLU A 400 -16.55 20.37 20.51
C GLU A 400 -16.16 21.05 19.18
N ARG A 401 -15.08 20.58 18.54
CA ARG A 401 -14.35 21.27 17.47
C ARG A 401 -14.42 20.52 16.15
N THR A 402 -14.82 19.25 16.15
CA THR A 402 -15.03 18.49 14.91
C THR A 402 -16.51 18.35 14.60
N GLN A 403 -16.97 19.21 13.70
CA GLN A 403 -18.11 18.88 12.82
C GLN A 403 -17.68 17.75 11.87
N HIS A 404 -18.65 16.99 11.39
CA HIS A 404 -18.47 15.87 10.50
C HIS A 404 -17.48 16.11 9.34
N PHE A 405 -16.72 15.08 8.99
CA PHE A 405 -15.72 15.07 7.92
C PHE A 405 -16.35 14.85 6.54
N ASP A 406 -15.85 15.58 5.54
CA ASP A 406 -16.24 15.42 4.15
C ASP A 406 -15.54 14.22 3.50
N ARG A 407 -14.33 13.89 3.93
CA ARG A 407 -13.60 12.68 3.50
C ARG A 407 -12.93 12.01 4.69
N ILE A 408 -13.07 10.70 4.79
CA ILE A 408 -12.36 9.87 5.77
C ILE A 408 -11.59 8.80 4.99
N GLU A 409 -10.26 8.85 5.01
CA GLU A 409 -9.39 7.80 4.49
C GLU A 409 -9.06 6.85 5.64
N ALA A 410 -9.53 5.61 5.54
CA ALA A 410 -9.50 4.63 6.62
C ALA A 410 -8.92 3.27 6.20
N THR A 411 -8.20 3.19 5.09
CA THR A 411 -7.74 1.92 4.51
C THR A 411 -6.90 1.10 5.49
N SER A 412 -5.92 1.73 6.14
CA SER A 412 -5.06 1.03 7.11
C SER A 412 -5.88 0.48 8.30
N ALA A 413 -6.85 1.25 8.79
CA ALA A 413 -7.76 0.80 9.84
C ALA A 413 -8.66 -0.36 9.37
N PHE A 414 -9.14 -0.29 8.12
CA PHE A 414 -10.04 -1.27 7.54
C PHE A 414 -9.41 -2.66 7.33
N GLU A 415 -8.09 -2.72 7.15
CA GLU A 415 -7.35 -3.98 7.05
C GLU A 415 -6.78 -4.45 8.39
N THR A 416 -6.38 -3.52 9.27
CA THR A 416 -5.85 -3.85 10.61
C THR A 416 -6.96 -4.33 11.54
N PHE A 417 -8.14 -3.72 11.44
CA PHE A 417 -9.32 -4.04 12.22
C PHE A 417 -10.35 -4.74 11.32
N SER A 418 -11.43 -5.27 11.90
CA SER A 418 -12.50 -5.78 11.05
C SER A 418 -13.13 -4.62 10.27
N SER A 419 -13.52 -4.90 9.02
CA SER A 419 -14.20 -3.95 8.13
C SER A 419 -15.41 -3.30 8.81
N PHE A 420 -16.19 -4.09 9.57
CA PHE A 420 -17.33 -3.58 10.32
C PHE A 420 -16.92 -2.62 11.44
N THR A 421 -15.94 -3.00 12.30
CA THR A 421 -15.52 -2.13 13.42
C THR A 421 -15.06 -0.78 12.90
N THR A 422 -14.34 -0.75 11.77
CA THR A 422 -13.93 0.49 11.12
C THR A 422 -15.12 1.35 10.69
N ILE A 423 -16.10 0.76 10.00
CA ILE A 423 -17.33 1.47 9.59
C ILE A 423 -18.11 1.97 10.82
N ALA A 424 -18.28 1.13 11.85
CA ALA A 424 -19.01 1.47 13.07
C ALA A 424 -18.41 2.70 13.76
N MET A 425 -17.09 2.70 13.99
CA MET A 425 -16.40 3.79 14.68
C MET A 425 -16.39 5.11 13.89
N LEU A 426 -16.38 5.04 12.56
CA LEU A 426 -16.21 6.23 11.71
C LEU A 426 -17.52 6.76 11.12
N SER A 427 -18.58 5.95 11.12
CA SER A 427 -19.91 6.30 10.59
C SER A 427 -20.43 7.63 11.15
N GLY A 428 -20.36 7.80 12.47
CA GLY A 428 -20.79 9.01 13.17
C GLY A 428 -19.93 10.24 12.89
N LEU A 429 -18.69 10.05 12.41
CA LEU A 429 -17.76 11.12 12.07
C LEU A 429 -17.93 11.60 10.62
N LEU A 430 -18.56 10.80 9.75
CA LEU A 430 -18.78 11.14 8.35
C LEU A 430 -19.93 12.13 8.20
N ARG A 431 -19.75 13.12 7.31
CA ARG A 431 -20.78 14.12 6.98
C ARG A 431 -21.95 13.48 6.26
N HIS A 432 -23.15 13.94 6.58
CA HIS A 432 -24.36 13.44 5.94
C HIS A 432 -24.38 13.83 4.46
N LYS A 433 -24.91 12.96 3.60
CA LYS A 433 -25.02 13.22 2.15
C LYS A 433 -25.83 14.46 1.80
N ASP A 434 -26.78 14.83 2.64
CA ASP A 434 -27.63 16.01 2.41
C ASP A 434 -26.86 17.31 2.68
N GLU A 435 -25.80 17.26 3.49
CA GLU A 435 -24.91 18.41 3.75
C GLU A 435 -23.78 18.48 2.71
N ASN A 436 -23.21 17.32 2.35
CA ASN A 436 -22.27 17.20 1.24
C ASN A 436 -22.52 15.88 0.48
N PRO A 437 -23.08 15.91 -0.74
CA PRO A 437 -23.34 14.71 -1.52
C PRO A 437 -22.08 13.91 -1.87
N ALA A 438 -20.92 14.54 -1.88
CA ALA A 438 -19.65 13.87 -2.11
C ALA A 438 -19.01 13.30 -0.83
N ALA A 439 -19.62 13.50 0.34
CA ALA A 439 -19.09 12.98 1.60
C ALA A 439 -18.86 11.48 1.54
N THR A 440 -17.63 11.05 1.79
CA THR A 440 -17.19 9.66 1.56
C THR A 440 -16.24 9.16 2.64
N LEU A 441 -16.54 7.99 3.21
CA LEU A 441 -15.57 7.15 3.92
C LEU A 441 -14.96 6.18 2.92
N LEU A 442 -13.65 6.31 2.71
CA LEU A 442 -12.86 5.57 1.75
C LEU A 442 -12.06 4.48 2.47
N ALA A 443 -12.16 3.25 1.98
CA ALA A 443 -11.40 2.12 2.48
C ALA A 443 -11.00 1.19 1.33
N CYS A 444 -9.85 0.54 1.44
CA CYS A 444 -9.45 -0.53 0.53
C CYS A 444 -9.32 -1.87 1.29
N SER A 445 -9.59 -2.98 0.60
CA SER A 445 -9.35 -4.32 1.10
C SER A 445 -8.66 -5.20 0.06
N ARG A 446 -7.55 -5.82 0.47
CA ARG A 446 -6.84 -6.87 -0.28
C ARG A 446 -7.39 -8.27 0.01
N GLU A 447 -8.33 -8.38 0.94
CA GLU A 447 -8.82 -9.64 1.50
C GLU A 447 -10.07 -10.18 0.77
N MET A 448 -10.69 -9.37 -0.09
CA MET A 448 -12.00 -9.70 -0.70
C MET A 448 -11.92 -10.64 -1.90
N VAL A 449 -10.72 -10.86 -2.46
CA VAL A 449 -10.55 -11.68 -3.68
C VAL A 449 -9.77 -12.96 -3.43
N ASN A 450 -8.83 -12.99 -2.49
CA ASN A 450 -7.88 -14.11 -2.39
C ASN A 450 -7.52 -14.50 -0.94
N THR A 451 -8.54 -14.78 -0.12
CA THR A 451 -8.36 -15.14 1.30
C THR A 451 -8.92 -16.51 1.67
N PRO A 452 -8.53 -17.06 2.83
CA PRO A 452 -9.16 -18.26 3.37
C PRO A 452 -10.67 -18.14 3.49
N VAL A 453 -11.18 -16.98 3.90
CA VAL A 453 -12.64 -16.73 3.98
C VAL A 453 -13.27 -16.88 2.62
N VAL A 454 -12.71 -16.26 1.58
CA VAL A 454 -13.16 -16.39 0.19
C VAL A 454 -13.20 -17.86 -0.27
N ARG A 455 -12.24 -18.68 0.16
CA ARG A 455 -12.17 -20.11 -0.20
C ARG A 455 -13.23 -20.97 0.49
N LEU A 456 -13.80 -20.48 1.59
CA LEU A 456 -14.88 -21.16 2.30
C LEU A 456 -16.26 -20.82 1.71
N LEU A 457 -16.35 -19.81 0.84
CA LEU A 457 -17.60 -19.38 0.21
C LEU A 457 -18.12 -20.48 -0.73
N PRO A 458 -19.29 -21.10 -0.44
CA PRO A 458 -19.85 -22.17 -1.28
C PRO A 458 -20.03 -21.75 -2.74
N GLU A 459 -20.38 -20.48 -2.98
CA GLU A 459 -20.67 -19.89 -4.29
C GLU A 459 -19.44 -19.82 -5.21
N LEU A 460 -18.23 -19.86 -4.64
CA LEU A 460 -16.97 -19.70 -5.37
C LEU A 460 -16.16 -21.00 -5.50
N LYS A 461 -16.65 -22.13 -4.95
CA LYS A 461 -15.90 -23.39 -4.94
C LYS A 461 -15.57 -23.88 -6.35
N GLU A 462 -16.52 -23.83 -7.28
CA GLU A 462 -16.28 -24.26 -8.65
C GLU A 462 -15.39 -23.30 -9.44
N ASP A 463 -15.48 -21.99 -9.17
CA ASP A 463 -14.57 -21.00 -9.76
C ASP A 463 -13.12 -21.28 -9.35
N LEU A 464 -12.89 -21.57 -8.06
CA LEU A 464 -11.56 -21.91 -7.53
C LEU A 464 -11.04 -23.25 -8.06
N ARG A 465 -11.89 -24.27 -8.16
CA ARG A 465 -11.53 -25.57 -8.77
C ARG A 465 -11.18 -25.42 -10.25
N ALA A 466 -11.94 -24.63 -10.99
CA ALA A 466 -11.65 -24.33 -12.39
C ALA A 466 -10.31 -23.61 -12.54
N GLU A 467 -10.04 -22.59 -11.73
CA GLU A 467 -8.76 -21.89 -11.72
C GLU A 467 -7.58 -22.82 -11.40
N GLN A 468 -7.76 -23.76 -10.46
CA GLN A 468 -6.74 -24.76 -10.13
C GLN A 468 -6.39 -25.66 -11.33
N ARG A 469 -7.38 -26.07 -12.13
CA ARG A 469 -7.14 -26.83 -13.37
C ARG A 469 -6.34 -26.02 -14.40
N LEU A 470 -6.51 -24.69 -14.43
CA LEU A 470 -5.78 -23.79 -15.33
C LEU A 470 -4.29 -23.61 -14.97
N LEU A 471 -3.82 -24.14 -13.84
CA LEU A 471 -2.38 -24.25 -13.56
C LEU A 471 -1.70 -25.21 -14.55
N TRP A 472 -2.38 -26.31 -14.91
CA TRP A 472 -1.83 -27.40 -15.73
C TRP A 472 -2.34 -27.38 -17.16
N THR A 473 -3.39 -26.60 -17.43
CA THR A 473 -4.04 -26.53 -18.74
C THR A 473 -4.03 -25.12 -19.33
N ARG A 474 -4.28 -25.02 -20.63
CA ARG A 474 -4.37 -23.74 -21.33
C ARG A 474 -5.63 -22.99 -20.88
N SER A 475 -5.47 -21.71 -20.58
CA SER A 475 -6.56 -20.78 -20.24
C SER A 475 -7.25 -20.21 -21.48
N GLY A 476 -6.60 -20.29 -22.64
CA GLY A 476 -7.08 -19.66 -23.87
C GLY A 476 -6.90 -18.14 -23.88
N THR A 477 -6.13 -17.58 -22.94
CA THR A 477 -5.86 -16.15 -22.80
C THR A 477 -4.40 -15.83 -23.14
N ALA A 478 -4.03 -14.53 -23.13
CA ALA A 478 -2.63 -14.12 -23.25
C ALA A 478 -1.74 -14.67 -22.11
N LEU A 479 -2.33 -15.10 -20.99
CA LEU A 479 -1.58 -15.70 -19.89
C LEU A 479 -0.78 -16.92 -20.34
N ASP A 480 -1.30 -17.73 -21.27
CA ASP A 480 -0.62 -18.95 -21.74
C ASP A 480 0.72 -18.66 -22.45
N GLU A 481 0.91 -17.43 -22.95
CA GLU A 481 2.18 -16.95 -23.51
C GLU A 481 3.09 -16.35 -22.43
N TYR A 482 2.51 -15.60 -21.48
CA TYR A 482 3.28 -14.85 -20.47
C TYR A 482 3.73 -15.71 -19.28
N ALA A 483 2.94 -16.74 -18.97
CA ALA A 483 3.14 -17.75 -17.94
C ALA A 483 2.46 -19.05 -18.41
N PRO A 484 3.18 -19.91 -19.15
CA PRO A 484 2.63 -21.14 -19.70
C PRO A 484 2.11 -22.11 -18.64
N PRO A 485 1.23 -23.06 -19.02
CA PRO A 485 0.82 -24.15 -18.13
C PRO A 485 2.04 -24.93 -17.63
N LEU A 486 1.96 -25.35 -16.36
CA LEU A 486 3.07 -25.97 -15.66
C LEU A 486 3.34 -27.40 -16.17
N VAL A 487 4.61 -27.81 -16.12
CA VAL A 487 5.08 -29.14 -16.50
C VAL A 487 5.83 -29.73 -15.31
N GLY A 488 5.14 -30.45 -14.42
CA GLY A 488 5.71 -31.00 -13.19
C GLY A 488 4.71 -31.02 -12.04
N THR A 489 5.19 -31.15 -10.80
CA THR A 489 4.33 -31.07 -9.60
C THR A 489 4.81 -30.05 -8.58
N ASP A 490 5.93 -29.38 -8.85
CA ASP A 490 6.51 -28.41 -7.92
C ASP A 490 5.77 -27.07 -7.99
N LEU A 491 4.80 -26.92 -7.07
CA LEU A 491 4.02 -25.68 -6.90
C LEU A 491 4.80 -24.57 -6.21
N SER A 492 6.03 -24.82 -5.76
CA SER A 492 6.91 -23.81 -5.16
C SER A 492 7.88 -23.17 -6.16
N SER A 493 7.91 -23.69 -7.40
CA SER A 493 8.72 -23.13 -8.49
C SER A 493 8.30 -21.70 -8.86
N VAL A 494 9.25 -20.91 -9.38
CA VAL A 494 9.01 -19.52 -9.82
C VAL A 494 7.95 -19.49 -10.92
N GLU A 495 7.96 -20.48 -11.81
CA GLU A 495 6.98 -20.68 -12.88
C GLU A 495 5.58 -20.91 -12.30
N ALA A 496 5.45 -21.76 -11.27
CA ALA A 496 4.18 -22.04 -10.61
C ALA A 496 3.61 -20.82 -9.89
N VAL A 497 4.44 -20.04 -9.20
CA VAL A 497 4.03 -18.77 -8.58
C VAL A 497 3.57 -17.79 -9.65
N ARG A 498 4.35 -17.63 -10.72
CA ARG A 498 4.06 -16.72 -11.83
C ARG A 498 2.73 -17.06 -12.52
N ARG A 499 2.49 -18.34 -12.83
CA ARG A 499 1.22 -18.79 -13.42
C ARG A 499 0.04 -18.52 -12.48
N ARG A 500 0.17 -18.83 -11.19
CA ARG A 500 -0.89 -18.65 -10.19
C ARG A 500 -1.29 -17.19 -10.01
N LEU A 501 -0.31 -16.30 -9.85
CA LEU A 501 -0.57 -14.86 -9.75
C LEU A 501 -1.16 -14.32 -11.05
N GLY A 502 -0.70 -14.82 -12.20
CA GLY A 502 -1.30 -14.50 -13.47
C GLY A 502 -2.76 -14.95 -13.58
N LEU A 503 -3.12 -16.13 -13.08
CA LEU A 503 -4.52 -16.57 -13.04
C LEU A 503 -5.39 -15.65 -12.18
N ILE A 504 -4.86 -15.15 -11.06
CA ILE A 504 -5.56 -14.13 -10.26
C ILE A 504 -5.85 -12.88 -11.09
N MET A 505 -4.95 -12.44 -11.98
CA MET A 505 -5.23 -11.28 -12.84
C MET A 505 -6.45 -11.48 -13.76
N TRP A 506 -6.72 -12.72 -14.21
CA TRP A 506 -7.87 -13.06 -15.06
C TRP A 506 -9.12 -13.48 -14.27
N ARG A 507 -9.05 -13.53 -12.95
CA ARG A 507 -10.18 -13.85 -12.08
C ARG A 507 -11.24 -12.76 -12.17
N ASP A 508 -12.51 -13.15 -12.02
CA ASP A 508 -13.62 -12.22 -11.84
C ASP A 508 -13.58 -11.59 -10.44
N TRP A 509 -12.83 -10.50 -10.29
CA TRP A 509 -12.66 -9.81 -9.00
C TRP A 509 -13.97 -9.27 -8.45
N ASP A 510 -14.89 -8.84 -9.32
CA ASP A 510 -16.19 -8.31 -8.90
C ASP A 510 -17.03 -9.41 -8.27
N ARG A 511 -17.17 -10.56 -8.93
CA ARG A 511 -17.91 -11.71 -8.37
C ARG A 511 -17.36 -12.11 -6.99
N PHE A 512 -16.04 -12.24 -6.87
CA PHE A 512 -15.40 -12.62 -5.62
C PHE A 512 -15.65 -11.59 -4.50
N SER A 513 -15.49 -10.30 -4.82
CA SER A 513 -15.76 -9.21 -3.88
C SER A 513 -17.24 -9.15 -3.47
N GLU A 514 -18.17 -9.35 -4.40
CA GLU A 514 -19.60 -9.31 -4.10
C GLU A 514 -20.02 -10.49 -3.23
N CYS A 515 -19.52 -11.70 -3.50
CA CYS A 515 -19.73 -12.84 -2.61
C CYS A 515 -19.20 -12.54 -1.20
N PHE A 516 -18.02 -11.93 -1.07
CA PHE A 516 -17.47 -11.56 0.24
C PHE A 516 -18.34 -10.52 0.96
N LEU A 517 -18.75 -9.45 0.28
CA LEU A 517 -19.52 -8.35 0.88
C LEU A 517 -20.90 -8.78 1.40
N ASN A 518 -21.47 -9.84 0.81
CA ASN A 518 -22.76 -10.41 1.17
C ASN A 518 -22.64 -11.67 2.05
N TYR A 519 -21.42 -12.16 2.29
CA TYR A 519 -21.25 -13.39 3.04
C TYR A 519 -21.52 -13.18 4.54
N PRO A 520 -22.29 -14.06 5.19
CA PRO A 520 -22.50 -13.99 6.62
C PRO A 520 -21.20 -14.16 7.40
N THR A 521 -20.69 -13.08 7.98
CA THR A 521 -19.44 -13.13 8.75
C THR A 521 -19.67 -13.65 10.17
N PRO A 522 -18.64 -14.09 10.91
CA PRO A 522 -18.77 -14.42 12.34
C PRO A 522 -19.40 -13.31 13.20
N PHE A 523 -19.40 -12.07 12.69
CA PHE A 523 -20.09 -10.93 13.26
C PHE A 523 -21.61 -11.04 13.24
N ASP A 524 -22.24 -11.67 12.23
CA ASP A 524 -23.69 -11.86 12.22
C ASP A 524 -24.12 -12.69 13.44
N ARG A 525 -23.29 -13.66 13.84
CA ARG A 525 -23.48 -14.40 15.09
C ARG A 525 -23.30 -13.52 16.32
N LEU A 526 -22.43 -12.50 16.27
CA LEU A 526 -22.19 -11.59 17.39
C LEU A 526 -23.37 -10.63 17.57
N VAL A 527 -23.97 -10.14 16.47
CA VAL A 527 -25.23 -9.37 16.48
C VAL A 527 -26.36 -10.21 17.05
N ASP A 528 -26.48 -11.48 16.64
CA ASP A 528 -27.47 -12.43 17.19
C ASP A 528 -27.31 -12.60 18.73
N HIS A 529 -26.09 -12.47 19.27
CA HIS A 529 -25.80 -12.60 20.70
C HIS A 529 -25.99 -11.31 21.51
N VAL A 530 -26.10 -10.14 20.86
CA VAL A 530 -26.17 -8.85 21.56
C VAL A 530 -27.60 -8.50 21.99
N GLY A 531 -28.57 -9.39 21.78
CA GLY A 531 -29.88 -9.30 22.42
C GLY A 531 -30.62 -8.01 22.08
N THR A 532 -30.44 -7.50 20.86
CA THR A 532 -31.33 -6.46 20.34
C THR A 532 -32.71 -7.07 20.17
N GLU A 533 -33.78 -6.44 20.66
CA GLU A 533 -35.19 -6.79 20.39
C GLU A 533 -35.59 -6.60 18.91
N VAL A 534 -34.61 -6.65 18.01
CA VAL A 534 -34.72 -6.44 16.57
C VAL A 534 -34.57 -7.80 15.93
N ASP A 535 -35.58 -8.22 15.17
CA ASP A 535 -35.51 -9.45 14.37
C ASP A 535 -34.24 -9.42 13.51
N PRO A 536 -33.47 -10.54 13.45
CA PRO A 536 -32.28 -10.57 12.61
C PRO A 536 -32.70 -10.32 11.15
N PRO A 537 -32.05 -9.36 10.45
CA PRO A 537 -32.46 -9.02 9.10
C PRO A 537 -32.32 -10.21 8.16
N ALA A 538 -33.18 -10.22 7.13
CA ALA A 538 -33.11 -11.20 6.05
C ALA A 538 -31.78 -11.10 5.26
N GLU A 539 -31.18 -9.92 5.23
CA GLU A 539 -29.89 -9.65 4.60
C GLU A 539 -28.74 -9.78 5.61
N ARG A 540 -27.63 -10.37 5.17
CA ARG A 540 -26.45 -10.70 5.98
C ARG A 540 -25.17 -10.18 5.35
N GLY A 541 -24.09 -10.13 6.11
CA GLY A 541 -22.79 -9.66 5.64
C GLY A 541 -22.55 -8.15 5.80
N LEU A 542 -21.41 -7.68 5.29
CA LEU A 542 -20.90 -6.35 5.58
C LEU A 542 -21.84 -5.23 5.07
N ARG A 543 -22.47 -5.40 3.90
CA ARG A 543 -23.42 -4.41 3.37
C ARG A 543 -24.63 -4.25 4.29
N ALA A 544 -25.24 -5.35 4.71
CA ALA A 544 -26.38 -5.33 5.62
C ALA A 544 -26.02 -4.70 6.97
N ALA A 545 -24.84 -5.05 7.52
CA ALA A 545 -24.35 -4.48 8.77
C ALA A 545 -24.06 -2.97 8.67
N ALA A 546 -23.51 -2.50 7.55
CA ALA A 546 -23.32 -1.07 7.31
C ALA A 546 -24.66 -0.32 7.16
N ASN A 547 -25.65 -0.93 6.51
CA ASN A 547 -26.99 -0.35 6.38
C ASN A 547 -27.65 -0.12 7.75
N MET A 548 -27.44 -1.00 8.74
CA MET A 548 -27.87 -0.78 10.12
C MET A 548 -27.26 0.48 10.76
N LEU A 549 -26.07 0.88 10.29
CA LEU A 549 -25.38 2.10 10.73
C LEU A 549 -25.80 3.35 9.93
N ASN A 550 -26.81 3.24 9.06
CA ASN A 550 -27.18 4.26 8.09
C ASN A 550 -26.02 4.67 7.16
N ILE A 551 -25.17 3.71 6.83
CA ILE A 551 -24.05 3.86 5.91
C ILE A 551 -24.26 2.90 4.73
N VAL A 552 -24.25 3.42 3.50
CA VAL A 552 -24.42 2.62 2.28
C VAL A 552 -23.15 2.61 1.46
N LEU A 553 -22.87 1.50 0.78
CA LEU A 553 -21.80 1.46 -0.21
C LEU A 553 -22.24 2.22 -1.47
N LYS A 554 -21.40 3.14 -1.94
CA LYS A 554 -21.62 3.89 -3.18
C LYS A 554 -21.43 2.99 -4.39
N ASP A 555 -22.31 3.16 -5.37
CA ASP A 555 -22.24 2.56 -6.68
C ASP A 555 -22.77 3.55 -7.73
N PRO A 556 -21.92 4.12 -8.60
CA PRO A 556 -20.48 3.90 -8.73
C PRO A 556 -19.65 4.62 -7.64
N ASN A 557 -18.36 4.28 -7.58
CA ASN A 557 -17.37 5.06 -6.83
C ASN A 557 -17.18 6.45 -7.46
N THR A 558 -16.88 7.49 -6.67
CA THR A 558 -16.65 8.86 -7.15
C THR A 558 -15.27 9.45 -6.80
N ILE A 559 -14.49 8.76 -5.98
CA ILE A 559 -13.12 9.17 -5.59
C ILE A 559 -12.09 8.39 -6.40
N THR A 560 -12.20 7.06 -6.42
CA THR A 560 -11.25 6.19 -7.11
C THR A 560 -11.94 5.00 -7.75
N ASN A 561 -11.34 4.47 -8.82
CA ASN A 561 -11.83 3.26 -9.45
C ASN A 561 -11.93 2.12 -8.43
N ARG A 562 -12.92 1.25 -8.60
CA ARG A 562 -13.13 0.08 -7.72
C ARG A 562 -11.91 -0.83 -7.61
N TRP A 563 -11.13 -0.89 -8.68
CA TRP A 563 -9.96 -1.74 -8.85
C TRP A 563 -8.87 -0.99 -9.62
N PRO A 564 -8.15 -0.03 -9.00
CA PRO A 564 -7.16 0.78 -9.70
C PRO A 564 -5.96 -0.05 -10.18
N ASN A 565 -5.72 -1.21 -9.57
CA ASN A 565 -4.67 -2.14 -9.99
C ASN A 565 -5.16 -3.25 -10.94
N ARG A 566 -6.37 -3.14 -11.50
CA ARG A 566 -6.91 -4.08 -12.50
C ARG A 566 -6.43 -3.72 -13.90
N PHE A 567 -5.79 -4.68 -14.57
CA PHE A 567 -5.35 -4.55 -15.96
C PHE A 567 -6.13 -5.43 -16.94
N VAL A 568 -6.96 -6.33 -16.42
CA VAL A 568 -7.74 -7.32 -17.17
C VAL A 568 -9.19 -7.18 -16.72
N HIS A 569 -10.04 -6.72 -17.63
CA HIS A 569 -11.48 -6.52 -17.43
C HIS A 569 -12.31 -7.61 -18.11
N SER A 570 -11.74 -8.31 -19.09
CA SER A 570 -12.39 -9.41 -19.79
C SER A 570 -11.44 -10.58 -20.07
N HIS A 571 -12.01 -11.77 -20.32
CA HIS A 571 -11.24 -12.97 -20.71
C HIS A 571 -10.39 -12.76 -21.97
N ASN A 572 -10.87 -11.92 -22.89
CA ASN A 572 -10.20 -11.62 -24.16
C ASN A 572 -9.12 -10.54 -24.06
N ASP A 573 -8.98 -9.89 -22.89
CA ASP A 573 -8.00 -8.82 -22.72
C ASP A 573 -6.58 -9.37 -22.83
N ARG A 574 -5.73 -8.55 -23.47
CA ARG A 574 -4.32 -8.86 -23.66
C ARG A 574 -3.49 -7.68 -23.12
N PRO A 575 -3.31 -7.57 -21.79
CA PRO A 575 -2.39 -6.57 -21.26
C PRO A 575 -1.00 -6.84 -21.86
N GLY A 576 -0.26 -5.78 -22.23
CA GLY A 576 1.09 -5.96 -22.76
C GLY A 576 2.01 -6.68 -21.76
N ARG A 577 2.95 -7.50 -22.26
CA ARG A 577 3.92 -8.26 -21.45
C ARG A 577 4.61 -7.41 -20.39
N VAL A 578 4.99 -6.18 -20.73
CA VAL A 578 5.63 -5.22 -19.80
C VAL A 578 4.73 -4.89 -18.60
N ARG A 579 3.42 -4.67 -18.80
CA ARG A 579 2.48 -4.39 -17.71
C ARG A 579 2.25 -5.61 -16.83
N PHE A 580 2.19 -6.80 -17.44
CA PHE A 580 2.10 -8.06 -16.71
C PHE A 580 3.33 -8.28 -15.82
N ASP A 581 4.53 -8.13 -16.37
CA ASP A 581 5.80 -8.25 -15.63
C ASP A 581 5.93 -7.18 -14.54
N ARG A 582 5.50 -5.95 -14.82
CA ARG A 582 5.43 -4.86 -13.84
C ARG A 582 4.56 -5.21 -12.65
N TRP A 583 3.32 -5.67 -12.89
CA TRP A 583 2.40 -6.07 -11.81
C TRP A 583 3.00 -7.21 -10.99
N LEU A 584 3.57 -8.22 -11.64
CA LEU A 584 4.24 -9.33 -10.95
C LEU A 584 5.47 -8.91 -10.15
N SER A 585 6.13 -7.81 -10.50
CA SER A 585 7.27 -7.27 -9.76
C SER A 585 6.88 -6.25 -8.68
N TRP A 586 5.59 -5.92 -8.54
CA TRP A 586 5.11 -4.98 -7.54
C TRP A 586 5.19 -5.58 -6.13
N VAL A 587 5.33 -4.70 -5.14
CA VAL A 587 5.50 -5.08 -3.73
C VAL A 587 4.31 -5.92 -3.23
N ASP A 588 3.10 -5.60 -3.72
CA ASP A 588 1.89 -6.36 -3.40
C ASP A 588 1.11 -6.75 -4.67
N THR A 589 0.93 -8.04 -4.89
CA THR A 589 0.17 -8.56 -6.04
C THR A 589 -1.24 -9.00 -5.70
N ARG A 590 -1.81 -8.47 -4.62
CA ARG A 590 -3.21 -8.68 -4.27
C ARG A 590 -4.12 -7.66 -4.97
N PRO A 591 -5.29 -8.09 -5.48
CA PRO A 591 -6.31 -7.16 -5.95
C PRO A 591 -6.72 -6.17 -4.86
N GLU A 592 -6.79 -4.88 -5.20
CA GLU A 592 -7.13 -3.82 -4.25
C GLU A 592 -8.58 -3.37 -4.47
N ARG A 593 -9.50 -3.83 -3.62
CA ARG A 593 -10.92 -3.44 -3.69
C ARG A 593 -11.13 -2.12 -2.97
N TRP A 594 -11.37 -1.04 -3.70
CA TRP A 594 -11.69 0.27 -3.11
C TRP A 594 -13.19 0.47 -2.89
N LEU A 595 -13.58 0.61 -1.63
CA LEU A 595 -14.95 0.77 -1.17
C LEU A 595 -15.17 2.21 -0.72
N GLU A 596 -16.23 2.81 -1.24
CA GLU A 596 -16.65 4.15 -0.87
C GLU A 596 -18.00 4.07 -0.16
N TRP A 597 -18.04 4.54 1.08
CA TRP A 597 -19.22 4.49 1.92
C TRP A 597 -19.77 5.89 2.15
N GLN A 598 -21.10 6.03 2.12
CA GLN A 598 -21.81 7.28 2.30
C GLN A 598 -22.80 7.19 3.45
N ARG A 599 -22.87 8.24 4.27
CA ARG A 599 -23.87 8.36 5.33
C ARG A 599 -25.19 8.88 4.78
N VAL A 600 -26.23 8.07 4.92
CA VAL A 600 -27.58 8.34 4.39
C VAL A 600 -28.64 8.62 5.47
N GLY A 601 -28.26 8.44 6.74
CA GLY A 601 -29.11 8.70 7.89
C GLY A 601 -28.29 8.95 9.15
N SER A 602 -28.97 9.01 10.28
CA SER A 602 -28.35 9.20 11.59
C SER A 602 -28.86 8.17 12.57
N LEU A 603 -27.95 7.65 13.40
CA LEU A 603 -28.29 6.81 14.54
C LEU A 603 -28.44 7.66 15.79
N ARG A 604 -29.31 7.24 16.72
CA ARG A 604 -29.28 7.77 18.09
C ARG A 604 -27.99 7.31 18.76
N MET A 605 -27.44 8.13 19.65
CA MET A 605 -26.18 7.82 20.34
C MET A 605 -26.22 6.45 21.05
N GLN A 606 -27.35 6.09 21.65
CA GLN A 606 -27.55 4.79 22.32
C GLN A 606 -27.47 3.61 21.35
N GLU A 607 -28.04 3.76 20.15
CA GLU A 607 -28.01 2.73 19.10
C GLU A 607 -26.59 2.58 18.55
N TRP A 608 -25.92 3.71 18.28
CA TRP A 608 -24.53 3.71 17.85
C TRP A 608 -23.60 3.07 18.90
N GLN A 609 -23.80 3.36 20.19
CA GLN A 609 -23.00 2.80 21.27
C GLN A 609 -23.09 1.27 21.31
N ILE A 610 -24.26 0.68 21.05
CA ILE A 610 -24.41 -0.78 20.97
C ILE A 610 -23.49 -1.33 19.88
N PHE A 611 -23.52 -0.75 18.68
CA PHE A 611 -22.65 -1.21 17.58
C PHE A 611 -21.17 -0.96 17.85
N ALA A 612 -20.83 0.16 18.49
CA ALA A 612 -19.47 0.46 18.92
C ALA A 612 -18.97 -0.59 19.93
N ASP A 613 -19.78 -0.94 20.93
CA ASP A 613 -19.46 -1.96 21.94
C ASP A 613 -19.31 -3.35 21.30
N VAL A 614 -20.14 -3.68 20.30
CA VAL A 614 -20.02 -4.92 19.53
C VAL A 614 -18.70 -4.94 18.75
N GLY A 615 -18.40 -3.85 18.04
CA GLY A 615 -17.14 -3.68 17.31
C GLY A 615 -15.92 -3.76 18.23
N TRP A 616 -16.03 -3.24 19.45
CA TRP A 616 -15.00 -3.29 20.49
C TRP A 616 -14.80 -4.70 21.05
N LYS A 617 -15.88 -5.41 21.37
CA LYS A 617 -15.82 -6.83 21.78
C LYS A 617 -15.19 -7.68 20.67
N HIS A 618 -15.54 -7.43 19.41
CA HIS A 618 -14.92 -8.08 18.27
C HIS A 618 -13.42 -7.75 18.17
N LEU A 619 -13.00 -6.51 18.44
CA LEU A 619 -11.59 -6.13 18.44
C LEU A 619 -10.78 -6.88 19.51
N ILE A 620 -11.31 -6.98 20.73
CA ILE A 620 -10.68 -7.71 21.85
C ILE A 620 -10.61 -9.21 21.56
N LEU A 621 -11.71 -9.79 21.06
CA LEU A 621 -11.77 -11.21 20.70
C LEU A 621 -10.91 -11.51 19.47
N GLY A 622 -10.87 -10.63 18.47
CA GLY A 622 -10.05 -10.77 17.27
C GLY A 622 -8.55 -10.80 17.57
N LYS A 623 -8.06 -9.99 18.53
CA LYS A 623 -6.69 -10.09 19.04
C LYS A 623 -6.37 -11.47 19.64
N ARG A 624 -7.37 -12.16 20.18
CA ARG A 624 -7.25 -13.53 20.73
C ARG A 624 -7.38 -14.62 19.66
N TRP A 625 -8.15 -14.38 18.60
CA TRP A 625 -8.40 -15.34 17.52
C TRP A 625 -7.33 -15.32 16.41
N SER A 626 -6.63 -14.20 16.21
CA SER A 626 -5.61 -14.06 15.15
C SER A 626 -4.33 -14.88 15.38
N MET A 627 -4.01 -15.27 16.62
CA MET A 627 -2.78 -16.00 16.91
C MET A 627 -2.90 -17.54 16.83
N GLU A 628 -4.07 -18.12 17.09
CA GLU A 628 -4.17 -19.59 17.31
C GLU A 628 -4.77 -20.39 16.15
N ARG A 629 -5.61 -19.82 15.27
CA ARG A 629 -6.29 -20.61 14.20
C ARG A 629 -5.86 -20.30 12.77
N VAL A 630 -5.60 -19.04 12.43
CA VAL A 630 -5.32 -18.67 11.02
C VAL A 630 -4.01 -19.30 10.53
N VAL A 631 -3.00 -19.46 11.39
CA VAL A 631 -1.72 -20.08 11.01
C VAL A 631 -1.81 -21.62 10.93
N GLY A 632 -2.72 -22.24 11.68
CA GLY A 632 -2.92 -23.70 11.67
C GLY A 632 -3.75 -24.17 10.47
N GLU A 633 -4.88 -23.51 10.23
CA GLU A 633 -5.82 -23.89 9.15
C GLU A 633 -5.35 -23.45 7.76
N PHE A 634 -4.47 -22.45 7.64
CA PHE A 634 -3.99 -21.93 6.35
C PHE A 634 -3.11 -22.92 5.57
N TRP A 635 -2.34 -23.76 6.26
CA TRP A 635 -1.50 -24.79 5.63
C TRP A 635 -2.22 -26.13 5.51
N GLU A 636 -3.01 -26.53 6.52
CA GLU A 636 -3.81 -27.75 6.46
C GLU A 636 -4.93 -27.68 5.40
N SER A 637 -5.53 -26.51 5.17
CA SER A 637 -6.56 -26.31 4.13
C SER A 637 -5.97 -26.37 2.72
N TRP A 638 -4.76 -25.84 2.49
CA TRP A 638 -4.13 -25.89 1.17
C TRP A 638 -3.74 -27.31 0.76
N ASP A 639 -3.17 -28.10 1.67
CA ASP A 639 -2.91 -29.52 1.42
C ASP A 639 -4.22 -30.30 1.22
N TYR A 640 -5.27 -29.98 1.97
CA TYR A 640 -6.60 -30.60 1.84
C TYR A 640 -7.24 -30.37 0.45
N TYR A 641 -7.21 -29.15 -0.10
CA TYR A 641 -7.76 -28.85 -1.43
C TYR A 641 -6.87 -29.31 -2.60
N LEU A 642 -5.55 -29.40 -2.39
CA LEU A 642 -4.63 -30.00 -3.36
C LEU A 642 -4.83 -31.52 -3.49
N LEU A 643 -5.22 -32.18 -2.39
CA LEU A 643 -5.57 -33.59 -2.37
C LEU A 643 -6.95 -33.85 -3.02
N ASP A 644 -7.92 -32.95 -2.85
CA ASP A 644 -9.28 -33.06 -3.43
C ASP A 644 -9.29 -32.87 -4.97
N GLY A 645 -8.45 -31.97 -5.50
CA GLY A 645 -8.31 -31.77 -6.96
C GLY A 645 -7.79 -33.01 -7.70
N ARG A 646 -6.94 -33.83 -7.05
CA ARG A 646 -6.46 -35.11 -7.58
C ARG A 646 -7.53 -36.21 -7.55
N ALA A 647 -8.41 -36.18 -6.55
CA ALA A 647 -9.55 -37.09 -6.47
C ALA A 647 -10.58 -36.78 -7.57
N ALA A 648 -10.86 -35.50 -7.82
CA ALA A 648 -11.74 -35.05 -8.90
C ALA A 648 -11.18 -35.43 -10.29
N GLU A 649 -9.87 -35.31 -10.52
CA GLU A 649 -9.23 -35.70 -11.78
C GLU A 649 -9.27 -37.23 -12.00
N ALA A 650 -9.18 -38.02 -10.91
CA ALA A 650 -9.35 -39.47 -10.97
C ALA A 650 -10.82 -39.87 -11.27
N GLU A 651 -11.79 -39.17 -10.68
CA GLU A 651 -13.21 -39.38 -10.96
C GLU A 651 -13.60 -38.97 -12.39
N ASP A 652 -13.15 -37.82 -12.88
CA ASP A 652 -13.42 -37.35 -14.25
C ASP A 652 -12.80 -38.28 -15.31
N GLN A 653 -11.57 -38.76 -15.09
CA GLN A 653 -10.95 -39.75 -15.96
C GLN A 653 -11.66 -41.11 -15.92
N GLU A 654 -12.35 -41.45 -14.82
CA GLU A 654 -13.14 -42.67 -14.70
C GLU A 654 -14.53 -42.52 -15.35
N ILE A 655 -15.12 -41.33 -15.28
CA ILE A 655 -16.38 -40.97 -15.96
C ILE A 655 -16.17 -40.97 -17.48
N ASP A 656 -15.12 -40.32 -18.00
CA ASP A 656 -14.79 -40.33 -19.43
C ASP A 656 -14.57 -41.76 -19.97
N LYS A 657 -13.88 -42.61 -19.19
CA LYS A 657 -13.69 -44.03 -19.55
C LYS A 657 -15.01 -44.83 -19.55
N LYS A 658 -15.95 -44.50 -18.66
CA LYS A 658 -17.28 -45.14 -18.58
C LYS A 658 -18.17 -44.69 -19.75
N GLU A 659 -18.14 -43.42 -20.13
CA GLU A 659 -18.90 -42.89 -21.27
C GLU A 659 -18.38 -43.43 -22.61
N VAL A 660 -17.06 -43.51 -22.80
CA VAL A 660 -16.46 -44.11 -24.01
C VAL A 660 -16.81 -45.60 -24.13
N LYS A 661 -16.78 -46.36 -23.01
CA LYS A 661 -17.21 -47.78 -23.00
C LYS A 661 -18.71 -47.94 -23.29
N GLY A 662 -19.55 -47.06 -22.75
CA GLY A 662 -21.00 -47.06 -23.01
C GLY A 662 -21.33 -46.81 -24.48
N ALA A 663 -20.65 -45.85 -25.12
CA ALA A 663 -20.83 -45.53 -26.53
C ALA A 663 -20.41 -46.68 -27.47
N ASP A 664 -19.34 -47.40 -27.14
CA ASP A 664 -18.85 -48.55 -27.92
C ASP A 664 -19.76 -49.79 -27.79
N GLU A 665 -20.34 -50.04 -26.61
CA GLU A 665 -21.33 -51.09 -26.44
C GLU A 665 -22.64 -50.80 -27.20
N GLU A 666 -23.07 -49.53 -27.22
CA GLU A 666 -24.27 -49.13 -27.96
C GLU A 666 -24.06 -49.26 -29.48
N LYS A 667 -22.87 -48.90 -29.99
CA LYS A 667 -22.48 -49.14 -31.39
C LYS A 667 -22.46 -50.63 -31.73
N LYS A 668 -21.93 -51.49 -30.84
CA LYS A 668 -21.96 -52.96 -31.04
C LYS A 668 -23.40 -53.50 -31.07
N LYS A 669 -24.27 -53.08 -30.15
CA LYS A 669 -25.70 -53.47 -30.13
C LYS A 669 -26.44 -53.02 -31.40
N LYS A 670 -26.20 -51.80 -31.88
CA LYS A 670 -26.77 -51.29 -33.15
C LYS A 670 -26.28 -52.10 -34.36
N LYS A 671 -24.99 -52.45 -34.42
CA LYS A 671 -24.41 -53.27 -35.51
C LYS A 671 -24.94 -54.71 -35.50
N GLN A 672 -25.19 -55.29 -34.32
CA GLN A 672 -25.75 -56.63 -34.17
C GLN A 672 -27.24 -56.68 -34.55
N LYS A 673 -28.03 -55.65 -34.16
CA LYS A 673 -29.43 -55.49 -34.60
C LYS A 673 -29.52 -55.31 -36.13
N ALA A 674 -28.61 -54.54 -36.74
CA ALA A 674 -28.56 -54.38 -38.19
C ALA A 674 -28.24 -55.70 -38.92
N LYS A 675 -27.28 -56.49 -38.42
CA LYS A 675 -26.96 -57.83 -38.95
C LYS A 675 -28.13 -58.81 -38.82
N MET A 676 -28.88 -58.79 -37.72
CA MET A 676 -30.09 -59.62 -37.58
C MET A 676 -31.21 -59.19 -38.54
N LYS A 677 -31.38 -57.88 -38.76
CA LYS A 677 -32.37 -57.35 -39.72
C LYS A 677 -32.02 -57.74 -41.16
N MET A 678 -30.74 -57.69 -41.55
CA MET A 678 -30.27 -58.17 -42.84
C MET A 678 -30.44 -59.69 -43.01
N LYS A 679 -30.15 -60.50 -41.99
CA LYS A 679 -30.40 -61.96 -42.03
C LYS A 679 -31.89 -62.31 -42.12
N LYS A 680 -32.78 -61.53 -41.49
CA LYS A 680 -34.24 -61.71 -41.64
C LYS A 680 -34.73 -61.35 -43.04
N ASN A 681 -34.16 -60.32 -43.68
CA ASN A 681 -34.54 -59.94 -45.04
C ASN A 681 -33.96 -60.88 -46.11
N ALA A 682 -32.82 -61.52 -45.87
CA ALA A 682 -32.24 -62.53 -46.76
C ALA A 682 -32.92 -63.92 -46.67
N LYS A 683 -33.81 -64.14 -45.68
CA LYS A 683 -34.67 -65.34 -45.59
C LYS A 683 -36.10 -65.10 -46.12
N LYS A 684 -36.39 -63.89 -46.62
CA LYS A 684 -37.68 -63.49 -47.22
C LYS A 684 -37.57 -63.17 -48.72
N LYS A 685 -36.40 -63.41 -49.30
CA LYS A 685 -36.15 -63.63 -50.73
C LYS A 685 -35.66 -65.07 -50.85
#